data_AF-A0A839P8Q2-F1
#
_entry.id   AF-A0A839P8Q2-F1
#
_cell.length_a   1.000
_cell.length_b   1.000
_cell.length_c   1.000
_cell.angle_alpha   90.00
_cell.angle_beta   90.00
_cell.angle_gamma   90.00
#
_symmetry.space_group_name_H-M   'P 1'
#
loop_
_entity.id
_entity.type
_entity.pdbx_description
1 polymer ?
#
loop_
_entity_poly.entity_id
_entity_poly.type
_entity_poly.pdbx_seq_one_letter_code
_entity_poly.pdbx_strand_id
1 'polypeptide(L)'
;MTDTLNMNNAHASEPAPLQLATASGGGAGATGAGGNGGAGGSSEGGGTGGNAGSFAGEVGTPQKGGDGGGNIILVVGKGGQTGAMYPAGGTITADIKGETGGTAQGGGGGGGAGVTASGTLTVNASVLGGDGGAGGETSLFMAGGGGGGTGLLFTGPGRVTVNQSGVVTGGSSLNEGSNANGGGAVGLYFDGDHAQDSSLVNRGAIRGGNSIGGGGGAAVVLTDNVVLNNQGTILGGIADLASDGSKQAGGAGVLVLGDYTVISHTATGATIEGGSSPDATVPIPPAIRMVGNTNEVYTSSHILGGTNLSDKSRGNAIELLGIRGKLGIQNGYSFSGNVVCNGQGPYILQLGGPTDVANLDLSTIGPVGSDALLQGFTQFEKVGNTTWTLTGRLGTAGLWTIWEGVLKLSGTGDLSLASDILIGEGTGASPVLDISSVSAGTSTVQRLSGTRDARVILGEKTLVIANGVGIFEGVISGAGGVTIATPTFQTFSGNNSYTGMTTVEGRLVLNGALSGDVTVAAILVMEAATISGTVTVGEYSYIDIGVGSKTIKGDLVFINARSHVRYYPIPITPDALMIKVNGNVNLNNVTVSINPLAGSYAPGTYGLIEAGGKMTGVATHGSLPPGGTLQVLGNRLNLVVAG
;
A
#
# COMPACT_ATOMS: atom_id res chain seq x y z
N MET A 1 12.40 -34.63 -11.68
CA MET A 1 13.75 -34.42 -11.12
C MET A 1 13.75 -33.05 -10.48
N THR A 2 14.32 -32.93 -9.29
CA THR A 2 14.43 -31.67 -8.55
C THR A 2 15.37 -30.71 -9.26
N ASP A 3 14.97 -29.45 -9.41
CA ASP A 3 15.92 -28.36 -9.57
C ASP A 3 15.46 -27.19 -8.68
N THR A 4 16.35 -26.73 -7.81
CA THR A 4 16.08 -25.76 -6.75
C THR A 4 16.58 -24.39 -7.17
N LEU A 5 15.68 -23.42 -7.28
CA LEU A 5 16.03 -22.06 -7.72
C LEU A 5 16.90 -21.36 -6.66
N ASN A 6 18.18 -21.20 -6.95
CA ASN A 6 19.13 -20.49 -6.10
C ASN A 6 19.08 -18.99 -6.42
N MET A 7 18.40 -18.20 -5.59
CA MET A 7 18.38 -16.73 -5.70
C MET A 7 19.57 -16.14 -4.93
N ASN A 8 20.60 -15.68 -5.65
CA ASN A 8 21.64 -14.81 -5.09
C ASN A 8 22.27 -13.89 -6.16
N ASN A 9 22.38 -12.61 -5.81
CA ASN A 9 23.17 -11.54 -6.45
C ASN A 9 23.07 -11.32 -7.96
N ALA A 10 22.28 -10.29 -8.32
CA ALA A 10 22.57 -9.42 -9.46
C ALA A 10 22.61 -7.96 -8.97
N HIS A 11 23.81 -7.51 -8.56
CA HIS A 11 24.07 -6.12 -8.20
C HIS A 11 24.07 -5.28 -9.50
N ALA A 12 22.94 -4.66 -9.83
CA ALA A 12 22.85 -3.76 -10.98
C ALA A 12 23.31 -2.36 -10.58
N SER A 13 24.19 -1.76 -11.38
CA SER A 13 24.81 -0.45 -11.13
C SER A 13 23.80 0.70 -11.09
N GLU A 14 23.94 1.59 -10.10
CA GLU A 14 23.11 2.78 -9.95
C GLU A 14 23.25 3.78 -11.12
N PRO A 15 22.14 4.35 -11.62
CA PRO A 15 22.16 5.63 -12.31
C PRO A 15 22.18 6.78 -11.30
N ALA A 16 23.01 7.80 -11.53
CA ALA A 16 23.12 8.95 -10.63
C ALA A 16 21.78 9.70 -10.44
N PRO A 17 21.47 10.18 -9.22
CA PRO A 17 20.18 10.81 -8.93
C PRO A 17 20.00 12.17 -9.62
N LEU A 18 18.83 12.37 -10.24
CA LEU A 18 18.42 13.67 -10.76
C LEU A 18 18.09 14.63 -9.60
N GLN A 19 18.71 15.82 -9.61
CA GLN A 19 18.26 16.95 -8.79
C GLN A 19 16.86 17.39 -9.23
N LEU A 20 15.92 17.47 -8.28
CA LEU A 20 14.63 18.15 -8.47
C LEU A 20 14.62 19.43 -7.62
N ALA A 21 14.42 20.57 -8.28
CA ALA A 21 14.40 21.88 -7.64
C ALA A 21 13.02 22.20 -7.03
N THR A 22 13.00 22.70 -5.80
CA THR A 22 11.81 23.32 -5.19
C THR A 22 12.03 24.82 -5.01
N ALA A 23 11.06 25.63 -5.44
CA ALA A 23 11.19 27.09 -5.52
C ALA A 23 11.18 27.76 -4.14
N SER A 24 12.09 28.72 -3.93
CA SER A 24 12.20 29.52 -2.71
C SER A 24 11.32 30.78 -2.77
N GLY A 25 10.68 31.10 -1.65
CA GLY A 25 9.88 32.32 -1.50
C GLY A 25 9.78 32.74 -0.03
N GLY A 26 10.51 33.79 0.35
CA GLY A 26 10.48 34.37 1.70
C GLY A 26 11.04 35.79 1.68
N GLY A 27 10.18 36.78 1.92
CA GLY A 27 10.52 38.21 1.87
C GLY A 27 11.25 38.73 3.12
N ALA A 28 11.71 39.98 3.08
CA ALA A 28 12.60 40.58 4.08
C ALA A 28 12.09 41.89 4.70
N GLY A 29 12.67 42.25 5.85
CA GLY A 29 12.64 43.58 6.49
C GLY A 29 12.41 43.51 8.01
N ALA A 30 13.05 44.30 8.89
CA ALA A 30 14.17 45.26 8.76
C ALA A 30 14.78 45.53 10.18
N THR A 31 15.91 46.20 10.46
CA THR A 31 16.70 47.19 9.66
C THR A 31 18.23 46.95 9.70
N GLY A 32 18.96 47.39 10.74
CA GLY A 32 20.43 47.27 10.91
C GLY A 32 20.92 47.83 12.26
N ALA A 33 22.22 47.99 12.55
CA ALA A 33 23.42 47.71 11.75
C ALA A 33 24.68 47.53 12.64
N GLY A 34 25.68 46.78 12.15
CA GLY A 34 27.09 46.85 12.60
C GLY A 34 27.59 45.70 13.48
N GLY A 35 28.46 44.84 12.91
CA GLY A 35 29.22 43.82 13.66
C GLY A 35 29.40 42.53 12.88
N ASN A 36 30.57 42.31 12.27
CA ASN A 36 30.85 41.09 11.49
C ASN A 36 31.10 39.87 12.39
N GLY A 37 30.06 39.08 12.61
CA GLY A 37 30.15 37.63 12.84
C GLY A 37 29.22 36.95 11.84
N GLY A 38 29.77 36.18 10.89
CA GLY A 38 28.96 35.55 9.83
C GLY A 38 28.07 34.43 10.37
N ALA A 39 26.92 34.11 9.78
CA ALA A 39 26.36 34.62 8.52
C ALA A 39 24.85 34.91 8.66
N GLY A 40 24.33 35.83 7.85
CA GLY A 40 22.90 35.91 7.56
C GLY A 40 22.56 35.08 6.33
N GLY A 41 21.35 34.53 6.28
CA GLY A 41 20.85 33.76 5.15
C GLY A 41 19.33 33.72 5.13
N SER A 42 18.76 33.82 3.92
CA SER A 42 17.36 33.49 3.63
C SER A 42 17.02 32.05 4.02
N SER A 43 15.77 31.80 4.44
CA SER A 43 15.10 30.49 4.48
C SER A 43 16.01 29.29 4.85
N GLU A 44 15.96 28.88 6.13
CA GLU A 44 16.75 27.77 6.70
C GLU A 44 18.23 28.11 6.93
N GLY A 45 18.53 28.76 8.07
CA GLY A 45 19.91 28.92 8.55
C GLY A 45 20.15 30.15 9.43
N GLY A 46 20.16 29.96 10.76
CA GLY A 46 20.56 31.02 11.69
C GLY A 46 20.60 30.59 13.15
N GLY A 47 21.79 30.45 13.72
CA GLY A 47 22.01 30.29 15.18
C GLY A 47 22.01 28.85 15.67
N THR A 48 23.14 28.40 16.22
CA THR A 48 23.31 27.06 16.79
C THR A 48 22.56 26.90 18.12
N GLY A 49 21.32 26.44 18.05
CA GLY A 49 20.52 25.94 19.18
C GLY A 49 19.52 24.94 18.60
N GLY A 50 19.47 23.73 19.14
CA GLY A 50 18.88 22.57 18.46
C GLY A 50 17.46 22.82 17.94
N ASN A 51 17.29 22.78 16.62
CA ASN A 51 15.97 22.63 16.01
C ASN A 51 16.08 21.87 14.68
N ALA A 52 15.17 20.92 14.48
CA ALA A 52 15.05 20.15 13.25
C ALA A 52 13.94 20.74 12.37
N GLY A 53 14.23 20.96 11.08
CA GLY A 53 13.30 21.50 10.09
C GLY A 53 14.00 22.56 9.22
N SER A 54 14.08 22.44 7.89
CA SER A 54 13.43 21.49 6.98
C SER A 54 14.39 20.44 6.43
N PHE A 55 13.92 19.20 6.23
CA PHE A 55 14.70 18.04 5.76
C PHE A 55 15.86 17.67 6.71
N ALA A 56 16.08 16.37 6.91
CA ALA A 56 17.10 15.90 7.84
C ALA A 56 18.45 15.69 7.13
N GLY A 57 19.54 15.98 7.85
CA GLY A 57 20.88 15.57 7.45
C GLY A 57 21.99 16.55 7.83
N GLU A 58 22.36 16.62 9.12
CA GLU A 58 23.74 16.34 9.58
C GLU A 58 23.87 16.49 11.11
N VAL A 59 24.90 15.87 11.68
CA VAL A 59 25.02 15.56 13.12
C VAL A 59 25.47 16.77 13.95
N GLY A 60 24.62 17.21 14.89
CA GLY A 60 24.98 18.16 15.96
C GLY A 60 25.51 17.45 17.22
N THR A 61 26.44 18.08 17.96
CA THR A 61 27.15 17.42 19.08
C THR A 61 26.22 16.99 20.23
N PRO A 62 26.07 15.69 20.52
CA PRO A 62 24.94 15.13 21.29
C PRO A 62 24.96 15.36 22.82
N GLN A 63 25.84 16.21 23.35
CA GLN A 63 26.16 16.26 24.80
C GLN A 63 26.02 17.65 25.44
N LYS A 64 25.71 18.69 24.66
CA LYS A 64 25.57 20.06 25.16
C LYS A 64 24.61 20.85 24.28
N GLY A 65 23.75 21.65 24.88
CA GLY A 65 23.02 22.70 24.16
C GLY A 65 24.00 23.71 23.51
N GLY A 66 23.59 24.33 22.41
CA GLY A 66 24.40 25.37 21.77
C GLY A 66 24.59 26.60 22.67
N ASP A 67 25.76 27.25 22.61
CA ASP A 67 25.98 28.51 23.33
C ASP A 67 25.37 29.69 22.56
N GLY A 68 24.69 30.58 23.26
CA GLY A 68 23.96 31.71 22.68
C GLY A 68 24.87 32.88 22.31
N GLY A 69 24.71 33.43 21.10
CA GLY A 69 25.47 34.58 20.63
C GLY A 69 25.05 35.89 21.30
N GLY A 70 25.90 36.42 22.19
CA GLY A 70 25.72 37.75 22.79
C GLY A 70 26.43 38.85 22.00
N ASN A 71 25.72 39.88 21.56
CA ASN A 71 26.30 41.03 20.81
C ASN A 71 26.95 42.10 21.71
N ILE A 72 27.24 41.79 22.99
CA ILE A 72 27.87 42.68 23.96
C ILE A 72 28.92 41.93 24.78
N ILE A 73 30.05 42.60 25.03
CA ILE A 73 31.35 42.04 25.45
C ILE A 73 31.41 41.38 26.84
N LEU A 74 30.30 41.21 27.58
CA LEU A 74 30.36 40.77 28.99
C LEU A 74 29.46 39.62 29.45
N VAL A 75 28.51 39.10 28.65
CA VAL A 75 27.87 37.80 28.97
C VAL A 75 27.50 37.01 27.71
N VAL A 76 27.86 35.73 27.71
CA VAL A 76 27.48 34.71 26.71
C VAL A 76 26.59 33.70 27.43
N GLY A 77 25.38 33.46 26.92
CA GLY A 77 24.52 32.40 27.44
C GLY A 77 25.12 31.02 27.16
N LYS A 78 25.36 30.25 28.22
CA LYS A 78 25.89 28.88 28.11
C LYS A 78 24.76 27.91 27.81
N GLY A 79 24.99 26.98 26.90
CA GLY A 79 24.12 25.82 26.70
C GLY A 79 24.25 24.83 27.86
N GLY A 80 23.14 24.18 28.21
CA GLY A 80 23.06 23.19 29.29
C GLY A 80 23.71 21.85 28.95
N GLN A 81 24.16 21.14 29.99
CA GLN A 81 24.74 19.79 29.91
C GLN A 81 23.66 18.69 29.97
N THR A 82 24.00 17.50 29.48
CA THR A 82 23.17 16.29 29.58
C THR A 82 22.95 15.86 31.03
N GLY A 83 21.72 15.47 31.39
CA GLY A 83 21.33 15.07 32.74
C GLY A 83 21.91 13.72 33.20
N ALA A 84 21.70 12.65 32.44
CA ALA A 84 22.22 11.31 32.78
C ALA A 84 22.67 10.49 31.55
N MET A 85 23.55 9.50 31.77
CA MET A 85 24.09 8.63 30.72
C MET A 85 23.97 7.14 31.07
N TYR A 86 23.47 6.34 30.13
CA TYR A 86 23.30 4.89 30.24
C TYR A 86 23.92 4.16 29.02
N PRO A 87 25.27 4.15 28.88
CA PRO A 87 25.97 3.66 27.68
C PRO A 87 26.03 2.12 27.52
N ALA A 88 25.31 1.38 28.38
CA ALA A 88 25.16 -0.07 28.31
C ALA A 88 23.71 -0.52 28.59
N GLY A 89 22.75 0.42 28.49
CA GLY A 89 21.37 0.21 28.93
C GLY A 89 21.18 0.40 30.43
N GLY A 90 20.00 0.01 30.92
CA GLY A 90 19.63 0.10 32.33
C GLY A 90 18.12 0.29 32.55
N THR A 91 17.76 0.74 33.75
CA THR A 91 16.39 1.11 34.10
C THR A 91 16.38 2.47 34.79
N ILE A 92 15.56 3.39 34.28
CA ILE A 92 15.31 4.71 34.87
C ILE A 92 14.13 4.57 35.83
N THR A 93 14.38 4.82 37.12
CA THR A 93 13.40 4.65 38.22
C THR A 93 13.10 5.94 38.98
N ALA A 94 13.69 7.06 38.59
CA ALA A 94 13.49 8.39 39.17
C ALA A 94 13.45 9.42 38.05
N ASP A 95 12.84 10.58 38.31
CA ASP A 95 12.73 11.65 37.31
C ASP A 95 14.10 12.25 36.98
N ILE A 96 14.37 12.47 35.70
CA ILE A 96 15.63 13.04 35.17
C ILE A 96 15.29 14.26 34.32
N LYS A 97 16.01 15.37 34.52
CA LYS A 97 15.95 16.56 33.66
C LYS A 97 17.35 16.94 33.16
N GLY A 98 17.46 17.30 31.88
CA GLY A 98 18.65 17.97 31.34
C GLY A 98 18.80 19.39 31.87
N GLU A 99 20.01 19.98 31.82
CA GLU A 99 20.19 21.34 32.29
C GLU A 99 19.49 22.35 31.37
N THR A 100 18.76 23.29 31.97
CA THR A 100 18.17 24.44 31.27
C THR A 100 19.28 25.43 30.85
N GLY A 101 19.16 26.01 29.67
CA GLY A 101 20.11 26.99 29.13
C GLY A 101 20.19 28.28 29.94
N GLY A 102 21.34 28.96 29.90
CA GLY A 102 21.64 30.12 30.74
C GLY A 102 20.67 31.30 30.55
N THR A 103 20.26 31.91 31.66
CA THR A 103 19.27 33.01 31.76
C THR A 103 19.86 34.43 31.66
N ALA A 104 21.13 34.56 31.27
CA ALA A 104 21.79 35.86 31.25
C ALA A 104 21.40 36.70 30.01
N GLN A 105 21.48 38.03 30.16
CA GLN A 105 21.06 39.09 29.22
C GLN A 105 21.84 39.14 27.87
N GLY A 106 22.33 38.01 27.35
CA GLY A 106 23.12 37.93 26.12
C GLY A 106 23.05 36.55 25.47
N GLY A 107 22.04 36.35 24.61
CA GLY A 107 21.84 35.17 23.77
C GLY A 107 21.40 33.93 24.55
N GLY A 108 20.19 33.42 24.30
CA GLY A 108 19.69 32.23 25.00
C GLY A 108 20.50 30.97 24.64
N GLY A 109 21.13 30.34 25.64
CA GLY A 109 21.80 29.05 25.45
C GLY A 109 20.80 27.91 25.27
N GLY A 110 21.12 26.87 24.50
CA GLY A 110 20.24 25.72 24.32
C GLY A 110 20.14 24.82 25.56
N GLY A 111 19.04 24.07 25.70
CA GLY A 111 18.89 23.06 26.74
C GLY A 111 19.74 21.80 26.51
N GLY A 112 20.18 21.16 27.59
CA GLY A 112 20.89 19.88 27.53
C GLY A 112 19.94 18.67 27.41
N ALA A 113 20.44 17.53 26.93
CA ALA A 113 19.61 16.33 26.81
C ALA A 113 19.22 15.77 28.20
N GLY A 114 18.03 15.20 28.35
CA GLY A 114 17.62 14.56 29.61
C GLY A 114 18.47 13.31 29.88
N VAL A 115 18.47 12.37 28.94
CA VAL A 115 19.24 11.13 28.98
C VAL A 115 19.93 10.87 27.64
N THR A 116 21.17 10.39 27.68
CA THR A 116 21.83 9.71 26.55
C THR A 116 22.01 8.22 26.86
N ALA A 117 21.62 7.31 25.97
CA ALA A 117 21.67 5.87 26.22
C ALA A 117 21.92 5.02 24.97
N SER A 118 22.21 3.74 25.17
CA SER A 118 22.34 2.69 24.14
C SER A 118 21.95 1.32 24.75
N GLY A 119 21.92 0.23 23.97
CA GLY A 119 21.70 -1.12 24.50
C GLY A 119 20.25 -1.43 24.89
N THR A 120 19.98 -1.91 26.11
CA THR A 120 18.59 -2.16 26.56
C THR A 120 18.19 -1.21 27.68
N LEU A 121 17.31 -0.25 27.38
CA LEU A 121 16.84 0.77 28.31
C LEU A 121 15.36 0.59 28.65
N THR A 122 15.02 0.63 29.94
CA THR A 122 13.64 0.70 30.44
C THR A 122 13.39 2.03 31.15
N VAL A 123 12.28 2.70 30.84
CA VAL A 123 11.89 4.00 31.42
C VAL A 123 10.61 3.83 32.25
N ASN A 124 10.72 4.01 33.57
CA ASN A 124 9.61 3.88 34.53
C ASN A 124 9.21 5.22 35.20
N ALA A 125 9.91 6.31 34.88
CA ALA A 125 9.73 7.64 35.46
C ALA A 125 9.81 8.73 34.36
N SER A 126 9.84 10.01 34.74
CA SER A 126 9.91 11.12 33.80
C SER A 126 11.33 11.35 33.28
N VAL A 127 11.48 11.56 31.98
CA VAL A 127 12.72 11.98 31.33
C VAL A 127 12.41 13.24 30.53
N LEU A 128 12.94 14.37 30.97
CA LEU A 128 12.66 15.69 30.41
C LEU A 128 13.95 16.33 29.88
N GLY A 129 13.92 16.86 28.67
CA GLY A 129 15.00 17.68 28.15
C GLY A 129 15.13 19.01 28.91
N GLY A 130 16.34 19.57 28.97
CA GLY A 130 16.54 20.92 29.52
C GLY A 130 15.79 21.96 28.70
N ASP A 131 15.24 23.00 29.33
CA ASP A 131 14.58 24.08 28.58
C ASP A 131 15.61 25.02 27.97
N GLY A 132 15.28 25.67 26.85
CA GLY A 132 16.15 26.64 26.20
C GLY A 132 16.15 27.99 26.92
N GLY A 133 17.31 28.64 27.03
CA GLY A 133 17.51 29.89 27.76
C GLY A 133 16.68 31.06 27.23
N ALA A 134 16.31 31.98 28.11
CA ALA A 134 15.52 33.16 27.75
C ALA A 134 16.23 34.06 26.72
N GLY A 135 15.45 34.76 25.90
CA GLY A 135 15.96 35.84 25.04
C GLY A 135 16.34 37.08 25.86
N GLY A 136 17.22 37.91 25.32
CA GLY A 136 17.68 39.15 25.97
C GLY A 136 17.01 40.38 25.37
N GLU A 137 16.49 41.27 26.22
CA GLU A 137 15.96 42.57 25.81
C GLU A 137 16.87 43.72 26.27
N THR A 138 17.32 44.53 25.31
CA THR A 138 17.96 45.83 25.59
C THR A 138 17.24 46.92 24.81
N SER A 139 17.39 48.17 25.24
CA SER A 139 16.74 49.33 24.59
C SER A 139 17.22 49.63 23.15
N LEU A 140 18.19 48.88 22.62
CA LEU A 140 18.75 49.04 21.28
C LEU A 140 18.81 47.74 20.45
N PHE A 141 18.77 46.56 21.09
CA PHE A 141 18.90 45.25 20.42
C PHE A 141 18.11 44.16 21.14
N MET A 142 17.61 43.20 20.35
CA MET A 142 16.90 41.99 20.81
C MET A 142 17.78 40.76 20.53
N ALA A 143 17.90 39.86 21.49
CA ALA A 143 18.60 38.57 21.33
C ALA A 143 17.60 37.41 21.42
N GLY A 144 17.65 36.49 20.46
CA GLY A 144 16.76 35.33 20.41
C GLY A 144 16.93 34.39 21.62
N GLY A 145 15.82 33.73 21.98
CA GLY A 145 15.82 32.65 22.97
C GLY A 145 16.42 31.35 22.44
N GLY A 146 16.93 30.52 23.34
CA GLY A 146 17.50 29.21 23.03
C GLY A 146 16.43 28.14 22.80
N GLY A 147 16.75 27.12 22.01
CA GLY A 147 15.93 25.92 21.86
C GLY A 147 16.10 24.94 23.03
N GLY A 148 15.10 24.09 23.27
CA GLY A 148 15.18 23.03 24.28
C GLY A 148 16.22 21.95 23.97
N GLY A 149 16.44 21.04 24.92
CA GLY A 149 17.22 19.82 24.74
C GLY A 149 16.35 18.58 24.53
N THR A 150 16.89 17.55 23.88
CA THR A 150 16.17 16.28 23.65
C THR A 150 15.83 15.59 24.99
N GLY A 151 14.65 14.97 25.11
CA GLY A 151 14.30 14.18 26.30
C GLY A 151 15.21 12.97 26.47
N LEU A 152 15.06 11.99 25.58
CA LEU A 152 15.91 10.80 25.50
C LEU A 152 16.61 10.75 24.13
N LEU A 153 17.93 10.81 24.13
CA LEU A 153 18.76 10.45 22.99
C LEU A 153 19.22 9.00 23.15
N PHE A 154 18.83 8.14 22.23
CA PHE A 154 19.24 6.74 22.18
C PHE A 154 20.00 6.47 20.88
N THR A 155 21.19 5.88 20.97
CA THR A 155 22.03 5.61 19.78
C THR A 155 22.55 4.17 19.73
N GLY A 156 22.58 3.62 18.52
CA GLY A 156 23.04 2.27 18.24
C GLY A 156 21.96 1.21 18.50
N PRO A 157 22.31 -0.08 18.36
CA PRO A 157 21.35 -1.17 18.40
C PRO A 157 20.76 -1.40 19.80
N GLY A 158 19.55 -1.98 19.82
CA GLY A 158 18.95 -2.52 21.02
C GLY A 158 17.47 -2.15 21.22
N ARG A 159 17.05 -2.04 22.49
CA ARG A 159 15.65 -1.86 22.84
C ARG A 159 15.44 -0.75 23.85
N VAL A 160 14.53 0.16 23.52
CA VAL A 160 13.94 1.12 24.47
C VAL A 160 12.53 0.66 24.83
N THR A 161 12.21 0.59 26.12
CA THR A 161 10.85 0.35 26.61
C THR A 161 10.42 1.48 27.53
N VAL A 162 9.50 2.32 27.08
CA VAL A 162 8.81 3.31 27.94
C VAL A 162 7.60 2.59 28.55
N ASN A 163 7.65 2.29 29.85
CA ASN A 163 6.53 1.63 30.53
C ASN A 163 5.38 2.62 30.79
N GLN A 164 4.25 2.12 31.29
CA GLN A 164 3.03 2.92 31.47
C GLN A 164 3.20 4.12 32.42
N SER A 165 4.11 4.04 33.40
CA SER A 165 4.49 5.16 34.26
C SER A 165 5.60 6.06 33.69
N GLY A 166 6.24 5.64 32.59
CA GLY A 166 7.30 6.39 31.93
C GLY A 166 6.75 7.52 31.08
N VAL A 167 7.36 8.69 31.21
CA VAL A 167 7.03 9.87 30.40
C VAL A 167 8.31 10.45 29.83
N VAL A 168 8.46 10.48 28.52
CA VAL A 168 9.59 11.13 27.85
C VAL A 168 9.12 12.43 27.21
N THR A 169 9.78 13.55 27.44
CA THR A 169 9.36 14.86 26.95
C THR A 169 10.56 15.71 26.52
N GLY A 170 10.47 16.34 25.34
CA GLY A 170 11.48 17.30 24.89
C GLY A 170 11.45 18.59 25.71
N GLY A 171 12.61 19.22 25.90
CA GLY A 171 12.69 20.53 26.54
C GLY A 171 11.95 21.59 25.74
N SER A 172 11.37 22.58 26.43
CA SER A 172 10.63 23.67 25.79
C SER A 172 11.49 24.94 25.66
N SER A 173 11.05 25.94 24.91
CA SER A 173 11.64 27.28 24.99
C SER A 173 11.23 27.98 26.30
N LEU A 174 12.15 28.60 27.04
CA LEU A 174 11.74 29.46 28.17
C LEU A 174 11.06 30.74 27.69
N ASN A 175 10.04 31.17 28.45
CA ASN A 175 9.24 32.35 28.17
C ASN A 175 9.47 33.44 29.24
N GLU A 176 10.52 34.25 29.04
CA GLU A 176 10.76 35.49 29.81
C GLU A 176 11.17 36.62 28.86
N GLY A 177 10.26 37.04 27.96
CA GLY A 177 10.48 38.19 27.07
C GLY A 177 9.55 38.22 25.86
N SER A 178 9.48 39.37 25.18
CA SER A 178 8.49 39.66 24.13
C SER A 178 8.73 38.93 22.79
N ASN A 179 9.87 38.24 22.64
CA ASN A 179 10.42 37.82 21.34
C ASN A 179 11.04 36.41 21.40
N ALA A 180 10.31 35.45 21.97
CA ALA A 180 10.73 34.04 22.00
C ALA A 180 10.86 33.48 20.58
N ASN A 181 12.06 33.03 20.21
CA ASN A 181 12.36 32.38 18.93
C ASN A 181 13.01 30.99 19.14
N GLY A 182 12.94 30.46 20.37
CA GLY A 182 13.48 29.16 20.74
C GLY A 182 12.57 28.01 20.26
N GLY A 183 13.18 26.96 19.72
CA GLY A 183 12.47 25.74 19.34
C GLY A 183 12.14 24.81 20.51
N GLY A 184 11.05 24.06 20.38
CA GLY A 184 10.75 22.91 21.21
C GLY A 184 11.55 21.69 20.72
N ALA A 185 12.13 20.92 21.63
CA ALA A 185 13.05 19.84 21.27
C ALA A 185 12.38 18.48 21.12
N VAL A 186 13.12 17.51 20.58
CA VAL A 186 12.62 16.14 20.36
C VAL A 186 12.36 15.43 21.70
N GLY A 187 11.25 14.69 21.79
CA GLY A 187 10.97 13.82 22.94
C GLY A 187 11.98 12.68 23.04
N LEU A 188 11.93 11.76 22.08
CA LEU A 188 12.82 10.61 21.97
C LEU A 188 13.44 10.58 20.56
N TYR A 189 14.77 10.65 20.48
CA TYR A 189 15.53 10.40 19.25
C TYR A 189 16.15 9.01 19.33
N PHE A 190 15.85 8.13 18.37
CA PHE A 190 16.42 6.79 18.27
C PHE A 190 17.22 6.70 16.97
N ASP A 191 18.55 6.65 17.09
CA ASP A 191 19.44 6.28 16.01
C ASP A 191 19.60 4.76 15.97
N GLY A 192 18.96 4.10 14.99
CA GLY A 192 18.96 2.65 14.83
C GLY A 192 20.24 2.10 14.21
N ASP A 193 20.34 0.78 14.12
CA ASP A 193 21.41 0.07 13.42
C ASP A 193 20.80 -0.77 12.28
N HIS A 194 21.25 -0.56 11.04
CA HIS A 194 20.86 -1.37 9.87
C HIS A 194 21.20 -2.87 10.04
N ALA A 195 22.22 -3.20 10.85
CA ALA A 195 22.76 -4.54 10.97
C ALA A 195 22.18 -5.37 12.13
N GLN A 196 21.35 -4.78 13.01
CA GLN A 196 20.90 -5.39 14.26
C GLN A 196 19.49 -4.93 14.67
N ASP A 197 18.76 -5.75 15.42
CA ASP A 197 17.41 -5.45 15.89
C ASP A 197 17.36 -4.18 16.75
N SER A 198 16.67 -3.15 16.23
CA SER A 198 16.43 -1.87 16.91
C SER A 198 14.93 -1.72 17.19
N SER A 199 14.51 -1.61 18.47
CA SER A 199 13.08 -1.59 18.82
C SER A 199 12.69 -0.60 19.92
N LEU A 200 11.63 0.16 19.67
CA LEU A 200 11.01 1.07 20.64
C LEU A 200 9.62 0.54 21.02
N VAL A 201 9.42 0.22 22.29
CA VAL A 201 8.10 -0.15 22.84
C VAL A 201 7.61 1.00 23.72
N ASN A 202 6.56 1.71 23.29
CA ASN A 202 5.95 2.78 24.08
C ASN A 202 4.64 2.30 24.71
N ARG A 203 4.56 2.25 26.04
CA ARG A 203 3.34 2.00 26.82
C ARG A 203 2.91 3.21 27.66
N GLY A 204 3.77 4.22 27.75
CA GLY A 204 3.54 5.44 28.53
C GLY A 204 3.22 6.62 27.62
N ALA A 205 3.87 7.75 27.85
CA ALA A 205 3.74 8.94 27.03
C ALA A 205 5.10 9.40 26.47
N ILE A 206 5.15 9.73 25.19
CA ILE A 206 6.27 10.43 24.56
C ILE A 206 5.76 11.75 23.96
N ARG A 207 6.44 12.86 24.25
CA ARG A 207 6.00 14.21 23.88
C ARG A 207 7.12 15.05 23.29
N GLY A 208 6.79 15.81 22.25
CA GLY A 208 7.65 16.90 21.78
C GLY A 208 7.70 18.04 22.79
N GLY A 209 8.80 18.80 22.78
CA GLY A 209 8.90 20.06 23.50
C GLY A 209 8.05 21.15 22.86
N ASN A 210 7.53 22.06 23.67
CA ASN A 210 6.69 23.16 23.19
C ASN A 210 7.51 24.43 22.94
N SER A 211 6.97 25.33 22.12
CA SER A 211 7.58 26.61 21.77
C SER A 211 6.56 27.73 21.69
N ILE A 212 7.06 28.96 21.84
CA ILE A 212 6.35 30.20 21.51
C ILE A 212 7.23 30.92 20.48
N GLY A 213 6.65 31.33 19.35
CA GLY A 213 7.32 31.93 18.19
C GLY A 213 8.17 30.95 17.37
N GLY A 214 8.99 30.13 18.04
CA GLY A 214 9.72 29.02 17.45
C GLY A 214 8.85 27.80 17.13
N GLY A 215 9.42 26.79 16.45
CA GLY A 215 8.71 25.56 16.05
C GLY A 215 8.70 24.49 17.13
N GLY A 216 7.63 23.69 17.18
CA GLY A 216 7.44 22.64 18.17
C GLY A 216 8.25 21.38 17.84
N GLY A 217 8.70 20.65 18.86
CA GLY A 217 9.55 19.48 18.68
C GLY A 217 8.78 18.23 18.25
N ALA A 218 9.40 17.34 17.46
CA ALA A 218 8.81 16.03 17.19
C ALA A 218 8.78 15.17 18.46
N ALA A 219 7.74 14.35 18.67
CA ALA A 219 7.70 13.51 19.88
C ALA A 219 8.69 12.35 19.78
N VAL A 220 8.68 11.63 18.66
CA VAL A 220 9.64 10.58 18.35
C VAL A 220 10.33 10.89 17.02
N VAL A 221 11.65 10.76 16.98
CA VAL A 221 12.43 10.73 15.73
C VAL A 221 13.12 9.37 15.62
N LEU A 222 12.94 8.69 14.49
CA LEU A 222 13.56 7.41 14.16
C LEU A 222 14.45 7.59 12.92
N THR A 223 15.65 7.01 12.92
CA THR A 223 16.45 6.86 11.70
C THR A 223 16.05 5.56 10.99
N ASP A 224 16.93 4.57 10.94
CA ASP A 224 16.84 3.39 10.10
C ASP A 224 16.53 2.11 10.88
N ASN A 225 15.81 1.19 10.25
CA ASN A 225 15.61 -0.19 10.74
C ASN A 225 15.02 -0.27 12.17
N VAL A 226 14.24 0.73 12.60
CA VAL A 226 13.62 0.74 13.93
C VAL A 226 12.19 0.18 13.87
N VAL A 227 11.88 -0.77 14.75
CA VAL A 227 10.51 -1.23 14.99
C VAL A 227 9.90 -0.48 16.18
N LEU A 228 8.99 0.46 15.91
CA LEU A 228 8.18 1.15 16.91
C LEU A 228 6.89 0.36 17.17
N ASN A 229 6.71 -0.15 18.38
CA ASN A 229 5.46 -0.72 18.88
C ASN A 229 4.80 0.28 19.84
N ASN A 230 3.81 1.02 19.36
CA ASN A 230 3.07 2.00 20.16
C ASN A 230 1.82 1.38 20.80
N GLN A 231 1.80 1.46 22.13
CA GLN A 231 0.77 0.96 23.05
C GLN A 231 0.27 2.06 24.00
N GLY A 232 0.83 3.26 23.91
CA GLY A 232 0.50 4.42 24.72
C GLY A 232 0.23 5.65 23.86
N THR A 233 0.64 6.83 24.35
CA THR A 233 0.44 8.11 23.66
C THR A 233 1.75 8.66 23.12
N ILE A 234 1.73 9.13 21.88
CA ILE A 234 2.79 9.91 21.24
C ILE A 234 2.15 11.22 20.77
N LEU A 235 2.70 12.38 21.19
CA LEU A 235 2.14 13.71 20.90
C LEU A 235 3.22 14.71 20.51
N GLY A 236 3.15 15.23 19.28
CA GLY A 236 4.05 16.29 18.80
C GLY A 236 3.97 17.58 19.62
N GLY A 237 5.05 18.34 19.63
CA GLY A 237 5.17 19.60 20.37
C GLY A 237 4.30 20.71 19.79
N ILE A 238 3.75 21.55 20.67
CA ILE A 238 2.92 22.70 20.32
C ILE A 238 3.82 23.90 20.00
N ALA A 239 3.54 24.59 18.90
CA ALA A 239 4.03 25.94 18.62
C ALA A 239 2.89 26.95 18.79
N ASP A 240 3.14 28.00 19.57
CA ASP A 240 2.21 29.12 19.79
C ASP A 240 2.77 30.43 19.20
N LEU A 241 1.90 31.42 19.05
CA LEU A 241 2.22 32.74 18.50
C LEU A 241 2.99 33.59 19.53
N ALA A 242 4.15 34.15 19.14
CA ALA A 242 4.85 35.12 19.98
C ALA A 242 4.26 36.54 19.84
N SER A 243 4.52 37.40 20.82
CA SER A 243 4.04 38.78 20.86
C SER A 243 4.61 39.70 19.77
N ASP A 244 5.74 39.34 19.15
CA ASP A 244 6.30 40.00 17.96
C ASP A 244 5.63 39.55 16.65
N GLY A 245 4.71 38.58 16.72
CA GLY A 245 4.05 37.97 15.56
C GLY A 245 4.84 36.84 14.90
N SER A 246 6.02 36.47 15.43
CA SER A 246 6.75 35.29 14.98
C SER A 246 5.97 34.01 15.32
N LYS A 247 6.07 33.03 14.42
CA LYS A 247 5.36 31.75 14.48
C LYS A 247 6.00 30.72 13.56
N GLN A 248 5.90 29.47 13.96
CA GLN A 248 6.35 28.29 13.22
C GLN A 248 5.38 27.13 13.44
N ALA A 249 5.58 26.01 12.75
CA ALA A 249 4.73 24.83 12.87
C ALA A 249 4.99 24.08 14.19
N GLY A 250 3.98 23.36 14.68
CA GLY A 250 4.20 22.32 15.69
C GLY A 250 5.04 21.15 15.15
N GLY A 251 5.47 20.26 16.03
CA GLY A 251 6.25 19.07 15.64
C GLY A 251 5.39 17.89 15.23
N ALA A 252 5.94 16.94 14.47
CA ALA A 252 5.24 15.68 14.17
C ALA A 252 5.10 14.79 15.43
N GLY A 253 4.13 13.87 15.44
CA GLY A 253 4.07 12.82 16.46
C GLY A 253 5.26 11.87 16.32
N VAL A 254 5.40 11.25 15.15
CA VAL A 254 6.58 10.45 14.75
C VAL A 254 7.16 11.00 13.45
N LEU A 255 8.47 11.25 13.44
CA LEU A 255 9.24 11.61 12.26
C LEU A 255 10.25 10.50 11.97
N VAL A 256 10.12 9.86 10.81
CA VAL A 256 11.04 8.81 10.33
C VAL A 256 11.91 9.39 9.22
N LEU A 257 13.21 9.32 9.45
CA LEU A 257 14.24 9.92 8.60
C LEU A 257 14.97 8.89 7.74
N GLY A 258 15.13 7.67 8.25
CA GLY A 258 15.78 6.56 7.54
C GLY A 258 14.80 5.56 6.93
N ASP A 259 15.35 4.45 6.47
CA ASP A 259 14.70 3.41 5.69
C ASP A 259 14.32 2.19 6.56
N TYR A 260 13.41 1.34 6.05
CA TYR A 260 13.02 0.06 6.65
C TYR A 260 12.45 0.12 8.08
N THR A 261 12.04 1.31 8.55
CA THR A 261 11.38 1.50 9.84
C THR A 261 9.93 1.04 9.78
N VAL A 262 9.49 0.33 10.82
CA VAL A 262 8.14 -0.23 10.95
C VAL A 262 7.44 0.33 12.17
N ILE A 263 6.30 1.00 11.97
CA ILE A 263 5.42 1.47 13.05
C ILE A 263 4.24 0.52 13.20
N SER A 264 4.18 -0.20 14.31
CA SER A 264 3.02 -0.98 14.76
C SER A 264 2.23 -0.17 15.80
N HIS A 265 1.02 0.24 15.42
CA HIS A 265 0.08 1.04 16.22
C HIS A 265 -1.27 0.30 16.33
N THR A 266 -1.21 -0.91 16.88
CA THR A 266 -2.34 -1.86 16.89
C THR A 266 -2.91 -2.13 18.29
N ALA A 267 -2.50 -1.35 19.29
CA ALA A 267 -3.05 -1.44 20.64
C ALA A 267 -4.31 -0.57 20.76
N THR A 268 -5.39 -1.13 21.30
CA THR A 268 -6.66 -0.41 21.53
C THR A 268 -6.45 0.78 22.48
N GLY A 269 -6.83 1.97 22.03
CA GLY A 269 -6.74 3.21 22.82
C GLY A 269 -5.37 3.90 22.79
N ALA A 270 -4.37 3.31 22.12
CA ALA A 270 -3.12 4.01 21.84
C ALA A 270 -3.36 5.18 20.87
N THR A 271 -2.61 6.26 21.01
CA THR A 271 -2.70 7.44 20.14
C THR A 271 -1.35 7.87 19.59
N ILE A 272 -1.34 8.31 18.34
CA ILE A 272 -0.25 9.09 17.74
C ILE A 272 -0.88 10.38 17.22
N GLU A 273 -0.44 11.52 17.71
CA GLU A 273 -0.99 12.83 17.37
C GLU A 273 0.11 13.83 17.00
N GLY A 274 -0.12 14.59 15.93
CA GLY A 274 0.75 15.70 15.54
C GLY A 274 0.63 16.86 16.54
N GLY A 275 1.67 17.69 16.59
CA GLY A 275 1.69 18.91 17.39
C GLY A 275 0.71 19.96 16.90
N SER A 276 0.63 21.09 17.59
CA SER A 276 -0.27 22.18 17.19
C SER A 276 0.48 23.34 16.55
N SER A 277 -0.12 23.93 15.52
CA SER A 277 0.36 25.16 14.86
C SER A 277 -0.58 26.33 15.23
N PRO A 278 -0.08 27.58 15.32
CA PRO A 278 -0.84 28.67 15.93
C PRO A 278 -2.03 29.16 15.10
N ASP A 279 -1.89 29.22 13.77
CA ASP A 279 -2.95 29.66 12.86
C ASP A 279 -2.81 29.05 11.45
N ALA A 280 -3.79 29.32 10.59
CA ALA A 280 -3.91 28.75 9.25
C ALA A 280 -2.87 29.23 8.22
N THR A 281 -1.99 30.18 8.56
CA THR A 281 -0.92 30.64 7.65
C THR A 281 0.35 29.80 7.74
N VAL A 282 0.40 28.87 8.70
CA VAL A 282 1.52 27.97 8.94
C VAL A 282 1.06 26.52 8.72
N PRO A 283 1.88 25.66 8.09
CA PRO A 283 1.53 24.25 7.96
C PRO A 283 1.21 23.58 9.29
N ILE A 284 0.21 22.70 9.28
CA ILE A 284 -0.18 21.89 10.44
C ILE A 284 0.61 20.57 10.34
N PRO A 285 1.40 20.18 11.35
CA PRO A 285 2.27 19.01 11.25
C PRO A 285 1.46 17.71 11.14
N PRO A 286 2.01 16.66 10.50
CA PRO A 286 1.36 15.37 10.46
C PRO A 286 1.53 14.58 11.77
N ALA A 287 0.70 13.56 11.98
CA ALA A 287 0.91 12.63 13.09
C ALA A 287 2.16 11.77 12.86
N ILE A 288 2.31 11.23 11.64
CA ILE A 288 3.45 10.43 11.20
C ILE A 288 3.98 11.01 9.89
N ARG A 289 5.28 11.26 9.79
CA ARG A 289 5.96 11.64 8.53
C ARG A 289 7.13 10.70 8.28
N MET A 290 7.16 10.08 7.11
CA MET A 290 8.21 9.13 6.70
C MET A 290 8.90 9.64 5.44
N VAL A 291 10.18 10.02 5.58
CA VAL A 291 10.99 10.57 4.48
C VAL A 291 11.78 9.47 3.77
N GLY A 292 12.32 8.49 4.52
CA GLY A 292 13.05 7.36 3.95
C GLY A 292 12.15 6.29 3.29
N ASN A 293 12.81 5.31 2.69
CA ASN A 293 12.27 4.29 1.79
C ASN A 293 11.85 3.01 2.53
N THR A 294 10.93 2.25 1.92
CA THR A 294 10.46 0.94 2.38
C THR A 294 9.94 0.96 3.83
N ASN A 295 9.42 2.12 4.26
CA ASN A 295 8.86 2.32 5.59
C ASN A 295 7.41 1.84 5.65
N GLU A 296 7.02 1.23 6.78
CA GLU A 296 5.70 0.60 6.93
C GLU A 296 4.96 1.12 8.17
N VAL A 297 3.66 1.36 8.05
CA VAL A 297 2.75 1.64 9.17
C VAL A 297 1.67 0.57 9.23
N TYR A 298 1.43 -0.02 10.39
CA TYR A 298 0.31 -0.92 10.66
C TYR A 298 -0.55 -0.33 11.78
N THR A 299 -1.85 -0.10 11.53
CA THR A 299 -2.73 0.54 12.51
C THR A 299 -4.08 -0.15 12.68
N SER A 300 -4.52 -0.22 13.94
CA SER A 300 -5.88 -0.58 14.36
C SER A 300 -6.43 0.42 15.40
N SER A 301 -5.86 1.63 15.44
CA SER A 301 -6.23 2.66 16.42
C SER A 301 -6.09 4.08 15.85
N HIS A 302 -6.23 5.09 16.71
CA HIS A 302 -6.33 6.49 16.32
C HIS A 302 -4.97 7.09 15.95
N ILE A 303 -4.90 7.70 14.76
CA ILE A 303 -3.78 8.50 14.28
C ILE A 303 -4.34 9.86 13.85
N LEU A 304 -3.89 10.94 14.50
CA LEU A 304 -4.46 12.27 14.34
C LEU A 304 -3.38 13.24 13.83
N GLY A 305 -3.60 13.85 12.67
CA GLY A 305 -2.79 14.98 12.24
C GLY A 305 -2.83 16.10 13.27
N GLY A 306 -1.83 16.97 13.25
CA GLY A 306 -1.72 18.10 14.17
C GLY A 306 -2.94 19.01 14.16
N THR A 307 -3.04 19.90 15.14
CA THR A 307 -4.19 20.80 15.28
C THR A 307 -3.81 22.24 15.01
N ASN A 308 -4.58 22.95 14.18
CA ASN A 308 -4.53 24.40 14.12
C ASN A 308 -5.21 24.99 15.38
N LEU A 309 -4.48 25.79 16.16
CA LEU A 309 -5.00 26.35 17.40
C LEU A 309 -6.17 27.33 17.18
N SER A 310 -6.22 28.05 16.04
CA SER A 310 -7.25 29.05 15.78
C SER A 310 -8.60 28.46 15.36
N ASP A 311 -8.62 27.50 14.44
CA ASP A 311 -9.85 26.98 13.81
C ASP A 311 -10.11 25.48 14.03
N LYS A 312 -9.18 24.77 14.68
CA LYS A 312 -9.20 23.33 14.95
C LYS A 312 -9.20 22.43 13.69
N SER A 313 -8.82 22.98 12.54
CA SER A 313 -8.47 22.19 11.36
C SER A 313 -7.29 21.24 11.67
N ARG A 314 -7.19 20.16 10.89
CA ARG A 314 -6.26 19.06 11.10
C ARG A 314 -5.23 18.96 9.97
N GLY A 315 -3.98 18.70 10.33
CA GLY A 315 -2.94 18.29 9.38
C GLY A 315 -3.16 16.88 8.86
N ASN A 316 -2.23 16.36 8.05
CA ASN A 316 -2.30 14.97 7.57
C ASN A 316 -2.15 13.98 8.74
N ALA A 317 -2.88 12.87 8.73
CA ALA A 317 -2.64 11.79 9.67
C ALA A 317 -1.28 11.11 9.40
N ILE A 318 -0.99 10.81 8.13
CA ILE A 318 0.26 10.15 7.72
C ILE A 318 0.77 10.76 6.42
N GLU A 319 2.07 11.01 6.33
CA GLU A 319 2.78 11.39 5.11
C GLU A 319 3.85 10.34 4.78
N LEU A 320 3.71 9.66 3.64
CA LEU A 320 4.71 8.73 3.09
C LEU A 320 5.39 9.40 1.89
N LEU A 321 6.67 9.76 2.03
CA LEU A 321 7.40 10.60 1.06
C LEU A 321 8.59 9.88 0.41
N GLY A 322 9.12 8.82 1.03
CA GLY A 322 10.14 7.96 0.42
C GLY A 322 9.56 6.89 -0.51
N ILE A 323 10.44 6.10 -1.12
CA ILE A 323 10.08 5.05 -2.09
C ILE A 323 9.38 3.87 -1.41
N ARG A 324 8.40 3.24 -2.06
CA ARG A 324 7.81 1.93 -1.66
C ARG A 324 7.26 1.83 -0.23
N GLY A 325 6.60 2.89 0.26
CA GLY A 325 5.93 2.86 1.56
C GLY A 325 4.69 1.94 1.59
N LYS A 326 4.37 1.39 2.77
CA LYS A 326 3.18 0.56 3.01
C LYS A 326 2.34 1.10 4.17
N LEU A 327 1.03 1.11 4.00
CA LEU A 327 0.06 1.26 5.09
C LEU A 327 -0.80 0.00 5.21
N GLY A 328 -0.66 -0.73 6.30
CA GLY A 328 -1.58 -1.79 6.73
C GLY A 328 -2.67 -1.24 7.65
N ILE A 329 -3.93 -1.29 7.21
CA ILE A 329 -5.09 -0.97 8.05
C ILE A 329 -5.78 -2.24 8.56
N GLN A 330 -6.30 -2.15 9.78
CA GLN A 330 -7.00 -3.21 10.51
C GLN A 330 -8.25 -2.64 11.19
N ASN A 331 -9.24 -3.49 11.49
CA ASN A 331 -10.46 -3.05 12.18
C ASN A 331 -10.16 -2.19 13.43
N GLY A 332 -10.83 -1.05 13.56
CA GLY A 332 -10.55 -0.04 14.60
C GLY A 332 -9.59 1.08 14.18
N TYR A 333 -8.99 1.03 12.99
CA TYR A 333 -8.23 2.16 12.44
C TYR A 333 -9.09 3.44 12.40
N SER A 334 -8.47 4.59 12.70
CA SER A 334 -9.16 5.87 12.69
C SER A 334 -8.16 6.97 12.36
N PHE A 335 -8.43 7.71 11.28
CA PHE A 335 -7.62 8.84 10.84
C PHE A 335 -8.37 10.15 11.09
N SER A 336 -7.68 11.14 11.66
CA SER A 336 -8.12 12.53 11.67
C SER A 336 -7.13 13.32 10.83
N GLY A 337 -7.53 13.70 9.62
CA GLY A 337 -6.62 14.15 8.56
C GLY A 337 -6.28 13.05 7.55
N ASN A 338 -5.73 13.44 6.40
CA ASN A 338 -5.51 12.53 5.28
C ASN A 338 -4.26 11.66 5.46
N VAL A 339 -4.25 10.49 4.81
CA VAL A 339 -3.05 9.70 4.54
C VAL A 339 -2.58 10.05 3.13
N VAL A 340 -1.37 10.58 2.99
CA VAL A 340 -0.86 11.08 1.71
C VAL A 340 0.47 10.42 1.35
N CYS A 341 0.48 9.68 0.24
CA CYS A 341 1.69 9.07 -0.32
C CYS A 341 2.18 9.90 -1.51
N ASN A 342 3.20 10.74 -1.30
CA ASN A 342 3.62 11.78 -2.26
C ASN A 342 5.12 11.73 -2.62
N GLY A 343 5.68 10.53 -2.66
CA GLY A 343 6.99 10.25 -3.25
C GLY A 343 6.90 9.34 -4.47
N GLN A 344 7.98 8.61 -4.74
CA GLN A 344 8.04 7.67 -5.85
C GLN A 344 7.41 6.32 -5.47
N GLY A 345 6.28 5.99 -6.10
CA GLY A 345 5.57 4.72 -5.89
C GLY A 345 6.31 3.48 -6.41
N PRO A 346 5.71 2.27 -6.30
CA PRO A 346 4.34 2.03 -5.86
C PRO A 346 4.16 2.15 -4.35
N TYR A 347 2.97 2.55 -3.91
CA TYR A 347 2.57 2.53 -2.49
C TYR A 347 1.50 1.46 -2.28
N ILE A 348 1.65 0.69 -1.20
CA ILE A 348 0.79 -0.44 -0.88
C ILE A 348 -0.20 -0.05 0.22
N LEU A 349 -1.50 -0.14 -0.06
CA LEU A 349 -2.55 -0.18 0.97
C LEU A 349 -2.89 -1.65 1.25
N GLN A 350 -2.54 -2.13 2.44
CA GLN A 350 -2.82 -3.50 2.87
C GLN A 350 -4.04 -3.53 3.81
N LEU A 351 -4.97 -4.42 3.50
CA LEU A 351 -6.20 -4.70 4.23
C LEU A 351 -6.01 -6.00 5.01
N GLY A 352 -6.07 -5.95 6.34
CA GLY A 352 -5.85 -7.14 7.17
C GLY A 352 -6.34 -7.02 8.61
N GLY A 353 -5.61 -7.64 9.53
CA GLY A 353 -5.93 -7.65 10.95
C GLY A 353 -6.82 -8.82 11.42
N PRO A 354 -7.02 -8.98 12.74
CA PRO A 354 -7.56 -10.19 13.35
C PRO A 354 -9.10 -10.27 13.40
N THR A 355 -9.82 -9.22 13.02
CA THR A 355 -11.28 -9.20 12.96
C THR A 355 -11.78 -8.62 11.64
N ASP A 356 -12.98 -9.02 11.23
CA ASP A 356 -13.61 -8.57 9.99
C ASP A 356 -13.87 -7.05 9.98
N VAL A 357 -13.80 -6.44 8.79
CA VAL A 357 -14.14 -5.03 8.55
C VAL A 357 -15.38 -4.94 7.67
N ALA A 358 -16.40 -4.27 8.18
CA ALA A 358 -17.74 -4.29 7.60
C ALA A 358 -17.95 -3.32 6.42
N ASN A 359 -17.22 -2.20 6.35
CA ASN A 359 -17.33 -1.23 5.26
C ASN A 359 -16.03 -0.41 5.10
N LEU A 360 -15.23 -0.68 4.06
CA LEU A 360 -14.26 0.27 3.51
C LEU A 360 -14.87 0.89 2.24
N ASP A 361 -15.16 2.19 2.27
CA ASP A 361 -15.68 2.90 1.10
C ASP A 361 -14.54 3.24 0.13
N LEU A 362 -14.57 2.64 -1.05
CA LEU A 362 -13.57 2.81 -2.11
C LEU A 362 -13.49 4.23 -2.67
N SER A 363 -14.52 5.07 -2.46
CA SER A 363 -14.47 6.49 -2.83
C SER A 363 -13.52 7.30 -1.93
N THR A 364 -13.13 6.75 -0.78
CA THR A 364 -12.12 7.35 0.11
C THR A 364 -10.67 7.12 -0.38
N ILE A 365 -10.47 6.42 -1.50
CA ILE A 365 -9.17 6.13 -2.10
C ILE A 365 -9.03 6.94 -3.40
N GLY A 366 -7.98 7.75 -3.50
CA GLY A 366 -7.81 8.70 -4.61
C GLY A 366 -6.36 9.07 -4.95
N PRO A 367 -6.15 9.93 -5.96
CA PRO A 367 -4.83 10.48 -6.26
C PRO A 367 -4.43 11.54 -5.21
N VAL A 368 -3.13 11.83 -5.15
CA VAL A 368 -2.59 12.93 -4.31
C VAL A 368 -3.23 14.26 -4.72
N GLY A 369 -3.67 15.05 -3.74
CA GLY A 369 -4.32 16.35 -3.94
C GLY A 369 -5.81 16.28 -4.26
N SER A 370 -6.45 15.11 -4.12
CA SER A 370 -7.91 14.97 -4.15
C SER A 370 -8.53 15.10 -2.74
N ASP A 371 -9.86 15.09 -2.66
CA ASP A 371 -10.62 15.06 -1.40
C ASP A 371 -10.64 13.68 -0.72
N ALA A 372 -9.93 12.68 -1.27
CA ALA A 372 -9.88 11.32 -0.73
C ALA A 372 -9.09 11.25 0.60
N LEU A 373 -9.53 10.39 1.52
CA LEU A 373 -8.83 10.17 2.79
C LEU A 373 -7.48 9.47 2.60
N LEU A 374 -7.42 8.52 1.67
CA LEU A 374 -6.27 7.65 1.38
C LEU A 374 -5.74 7.97 -0.01
N GLN A 375 -4.61 8.69 -0.07
CA GLN A 375 -4.11 9.30 -1.31
C GLN A 375 -2.80 8.67 -1.80
N GLY A 376 -2.70 8.45 -3.11
CA GLY A 376 -1.44 8.05 -3.78
C GLY A 376 -1.13 6.55 -3.78
N PHE A 377 -2.03 5.71 -3.26
CA PHE A 377 -1.90 4.25 -3.34
C PHE A 377 -2.10 3.73 -4.76
N THR A 378 -1.25 2.80 -5.18
CA THR A 378 -1.28 2.19 -6.53
C THR A 378 -1.27 0.67 -6.52
N GLN A 379 -1.04 0.06 -5.35
CA GLN A 379 -1.15 -1.36 -5.09
C GLN A 379 -2.00 -1.59 -3.85
N PHE A 380 -2.82 -2.63 -3.89
CA PHE A 380 -3.78 -2.98 -2.85
C PHE A 380 -3.62 -4.45 -2.51
N GLU A 381 -3.49 -4.77 -1.23
CA GLU A 381 -3.32 -6.14 -0.75
C GLU A 381 -4.43 -6.52 0.23
N LYS A 382 -4.93 -7.75 0.14
CA LYS A 382 -5.78 -8.36 1.16
C LYS A 382 -5.06 -9.55 1.78
N VAL A 383 -4.80 -9.48 3.08
CA VAL A 383 -4.05 -10.49 3.86
C VAL A 383 -4.84 -10.96 5.08
N GLY A 384 -4.40 -12.08 5.68
CA GLY A 384 -5.01 -12.67 6.87
C GLY A 384 -6.41 -13.27 6.64
N ASN A 385 -6.87 -14.07 7.59
CA ASN A 385 -8.05 -14.91 7.43
C ASN A 385 -9.42 -14.17 7.43
N THR A 386 -9.42 -12.87 7.66
CA THR A 386 -10.63 -12.06 7.87
C THR A 386 -11.31 -11.64 6.57
N THR A 387 -12.55 -11.19 6.68
CA THR A 387 -13.34 -10.55 5.62
C THR A 387 -13.14 -9.04 5.66
N TRP A 388 -12.78 -8.44 4.53
CA TRP A 388 -12.87 -7.01 4.29
C TRP A 388 -13.98 -6.73 3.29
N THR A 389 -15.02 -6.03 3.73
CA THR A 389 -16.15 -5.66 2.88
C THR A 389 -15.97 -4.24 2.35
N LEU A 390 -15.96 -4.12 1.02
CA LEU A 390 -15.81 -2.88 0.27
C LEU A 390 -17.17 -2.38 -0.21
N THR A 391 -17.37 -1.07 -0.14
CA THR A 391 -18.52 -0.35 -0.67
C THR A 391 -18.05 0.80 -1.56
N GLY A 392 -18.96 1.46 -2.29
CA GLY A 392 -18.59 2.58 -3.15
C GLY A 392 -17.75 2.17 -4.36
N ARG A 393 -17.33 3.17 -5.14
CA ARG A 393 -16.60 2.96 -6.40
C ARG A 393 -15.15 3.37 -6.26
N LEU A 394 -14.24 2.51 -6.71
CA LEU A 394 -12.82 2.81 -6.78
C LEU A 394 -12.55 4.00 -7.73
N GLY A 395 -11.90 5.06 -7.21
CA GLY A 395 -11.61 6.27 -7.98
C GLY A 395 -10.32 6.23 -8.80
N THR A 396 -9.42 5.28 -8.55
CA THR A 396 -8.09 5.19 -9.16
C THR A 396 -7.77 3.78 -9.65
N ALA A 397 -7.03 3.66 -10.75
CA ALA A 397 -6.54 2.36 -11.19
C ALA A 397 -5.36 1.89 -10.32
N GLY A 398 -5.33 0.59 -10.03
CA GLY A 398 -4.24 -0.05 -9.28
C GLY A 398 -4.37 -1.57 -9.27
N LEU A 399 -3.26 -2.24 -8.93
CA LEU A 399 -3.20 -3.70 -8.82
C LEU A 399 -3.82 -4.14 -7.49
N TRP A 400 -4.75 -5.09 -7.53
CA TRP A 400 -5.32 -5.73 -6.34
C TRP A 400 -4.82 -7.17 -6.22
N THR A 401 -4.22 -7.50 -5.07
CA THR A 401 -3.77 -8.86 -4.75
C THR A 401 -4.47 -9.38 -3.51
N ILE A 402 -5.17 -10.51 -3.64
CA ILE A 402 -5.80 -11.22 -2.51
C ILE A 402 -4.91 -12.40 -2.16
N TRP A 403 -4.17 -12.28 -1.06
CA TRP A 403 -3.31 -13.33 -0.54
C TRP A 403 -4.09 -14.32 0.32
N GLU A 404 -4.92 -13.83 1.24
CA GLU A 404 -5.66 -14.67 2.20
C GLU A 404 -7.01 -14.07 2.60
N GLY A 405 -7.93 -14.93 3.04
CA GLY A 405 -9.26 -14.54 3.50
C GLY A 405 -10.15 -13.95 2.40
N VAL A 406 -11.13 -13.13 2.78
CA VAL A 406 -12.18 -12.67 1.85
C VAL A 406 -12.07 -11.18 1.58
N LEU A 407 -11.96 -10.80 0.30
CA LEU A 407 -12.27 -9.45 -0.19
C LEU A 407 -13.70 -9.47 -0.74
N LYS A 408 -14.62 -8.78 -0.08
CA LYS A 408 -16.05 -8.82 -0.38
C LYS A 408 -16.51 -7.48 -0.96
N LEU A 409 -17.30 -7.49 -2.04
CA LEU A 409 -17.96 -6.31 -2.58
C LEU A 409 -19.43 -6.30 -2.14
N SER A 410 -19.90 -5.19 -1.58
CA SER A 410 -21.26 -5.04 -1.04
C SER A 410 -21.91 -3.75 -1.52
N GLY A 411 -23.22 -3.78 -1.76
CA GLY A 411 -23.98 -2.62 -2.20
C GLY A 411 -23.41 -2.03 -3.50
N THR A 412 -22.87 -0.81 -3.42
CA THR A 412 -22.25 -0.09 -4.54
C THR A 412 -20.79 -0.45 -4.81
N GLY A 413 -20.22 -1.45 -4.12
CA GLY A 413 -18.83 -1.90 -4.28
C GLY A 413 -18.45 -2.21 -5.74
N ASP A 414 -17.57 -1.39 -6.32
CA ASP A 414 -17.15 -1.46 -7.72
C ASP A 414 -15.62 -1.37 -7.88
N LEU A 415 -15.02 -2.46 -8.39
CA LEU A 415 -13.60 -2.59 -8.74
C LEU A 415 -13.36 -2.53 -10.27
N SER A 416 -14.27 -1.99 -11.07
CA SER A 416 -14.13 -1.89 -12.54
C SER A 416 -12.91 -1.11 -13.02
N LEU A 417 -12.28 -0.29 -12.16
CA LEU A 417 -11.02 0.40 -12.45
C LEU A 417 -9.76 -0.33 -11.93
N ALA A 418 -9.88 -1.43 -11.17
CA ALA A 418 -8.74 -2.25 -10.79
C ALA A 418 -8.03 -2.75 -12.04
N SER A 419 -6.72 -2.52 -12.17
CA SER A 419 -5.98 -2.82 -13.38
C SER A 419 -5.78 -4.33 -13.57
N ASP A 420 -5.60 -5.06 -12.47
CA ASP A 420 -5.67 -6.52 -12.38
C ASP A 420 -6.17 -6.92 -10.99
N ILE A 421 -6.86 -8.05 -10.91
CA ILE A 421 -7.16 -8.74 -9.65
C ILE A 421 -6.44 -10.08 -9.69
N LEU A 422 -5.36 -10.17 -8.91
CA LEU A 422 -4.61 -11.39 -8.67
C LEU A 422 -5.10 -12.05 -7.38
N ILE A 423 -5.58 -13.28 -7.46
CA ILE A 423 -5.98 -14.09 -6.31
C ILE A 423 -4.90 -15.15 -6.09
N GLY A 424 -4.02 -14.92 -5.11
CA GLY A 424 -2.75 -15.64 -4.96
C GLY A 424 -2.86 -17.01 -4.30
N GLU A 425 -1.71 -17.58 -3.94
CA GLU A 425 -1.63 -18.73 -3.03
C GLU A 425 -1.61 -18.22 -1.59
N GLY A 426 -2.63 -18.57 -0.82
CA GLY A 426 -2.68 -18.27 0.61
C GLY A 426 -1.90 -19.30 1.42
N THR A 427 -1.16 -18.85 2.43
CA THR A 427 -0.52 -19.75 3.40
C THR A 427 -1.45 -20.17 4.54
N GLY A 428 -2.52 -19.40 4.76
CA GLY A 428 -3.62 -19.63 5.70
C GLY A 428 -4.97 -19.87 5.01
N ALA A 429 -5.96 -19.03 5.30
CA ALA A 429 -7.29 -19.16 4.70
C ALA A 429 -7.27 -18.84 3.20
N SER A 430 -7.89 -19.70 2.39
CA SER A 430 -7.95 -19.56 0.94
C SER A 430 -8.42 -18.16 0.51
N PRO A 431 -7.75 -17.51 -0.44
CA PRO A 431 -8.13 -16.17 -0.90
C PRO A 431 -9.40 -16.19 -1.75
N VAL A 432 -10.33 -15.29 -1.42
CA VAL A 432 -11.66 -15.20 -2.04
C VAL A 432 -11.97 -13.78 -2.47
N LEU A 433 -12.43 -13.61 -3.72
CA LEU A 433 -13.21 -12.45 -4.15
C LEU A 433 -14.71 -12.79 -4.06
N ASP A 434 -15.46 -12.15 -3.18
CA ASP A 434 -16.90 -12.34 -3.04
C ASP A 434 -17.66 -11.13 -3.60
N ILE A 435 -18.35 -11.30 -4.72
CA ILE A 435 -19.21 -10.26 -5.33
C ILE A 435 -20.70 -10.49 -5.07
N SER A 436 -21.08 -11.51 -4.28
CA SER A 436 -22.48 -11.93 -4.12
C SER A 436 -23.41 -10.81 -3.65
N SER A 437 -22.91 -9.90 -2.81
CA SER A 437 -23.65 -8.81 -2.17
C SER A 437 -23.64 -7.47 -2.90
N VAL A 438 -23.07 -7.34 -4.11
CA VAL A 438 -23.28 -6.09 -4.88
C VAL A 438 -24.76 -5.94 -5.25
N SER A 439 -25.24 -4.71 -5.41
CA SER A 439 -26.63 -4.42 -5.77
C SER A 439 -26.90 -4.52 -7.27
N ALA A 440 -25.89 -4.25 -8.09
CA ALA A 440 -25.95 -4.40 -9.54
C ALA A 440 -26.04 -5.89 -9.95
N GLY A 441 -26.71 -6.19 -11.07
CA GLY A 441 -26.76 -7.55 -11.62
C GLY A 441 -25.41 -8.03 -12.19
N THR A 442 -24.49 -7.11 -12.45
CA THR A 442 -23.16 -7.35 -12.99
C THR A 442 -22.08 -6.74 -12.10
N SER A 443 -20.89 -7.35 -12.09
CA SER A 443 -19.67 -6.76 -11.54
C SER A 443 -18.57 -6.90 -12.58
N THR A 444 -17.80 -5.84 -12.84
CA THR A 444 -16.77 -5.81 -13.89
C THR A 444 -15.38 -5.77 -13.26
N VAL A 445 -14.46 -6.53 -13.85
CA VAL A 445 -13.02 -6.48 -13.55
C VAL A 445 -12.25 -6.35 -14.85
N GLN A 446 -11.15 -5.60 -14.85
CA GLN A 446 -10.34 -5.46 -16.07
C GLN A 446 -9.63 -6.77 -16.40
N ARG A 447 -8.92 -7.33 -15.43
CA ARG A 447 -8.20 -8.60 -15.55
C ARG A 447 -8.45 -9.45 -14.31
N LEU A 448 -8.49 -10.76 -14.49
CA LEU A 448 -8.59 -11.74 -13.42
C LEU A 448 -7.50 -12.79 -13.63
N SER A 449 -6.67 -12.94 -12.62
CA SER A 449 -5.67 -14.00 -12.53
C SER A 449 -5.74 -14.66 -11.16
N GLY A 450 -5.36 -15.92 -11.07
CA GLY A 450 -5.30 -16.57 -9.77
C GLY A 450 -4.89 -18.02 -9.83
N THR A 451 -4.33 -18.49 -8.72
CA THR A 451 -3.78 -19.85 -8.59
C THR A 451 -4.86 -20.84 -8.18
N ARG A 452 -4.49 -22.11 -7.98
CA ARG A 452 -5.43 -23.19 -7.71
C ARG A 452 -6.32 -22.99 -6.47
N ASP A 453 -5.85 -22.26 -5.47
CA ASP A 453 -6.62 -21.95 -4.26
C ASP A 453 -7.50 -20.69 -4.36
N ALA A 454 -7.38 -19.94 -5.46
CA ALA A 454 -8.23 -18.79 -5.72
C ALA A 454 -9.71 -19.18 -5.79
N ARG A 455 -10.57 -18.34 -5.20
CA ARG A 455 -12.02 -18.52 -5.25
C ARG A 455 -12.70 -17.21 -5.65
N VAL A 456 -13.72 -17.32 -6.50
CA VAL A 456 -14.66 -16.23 -6.77
C VAL A 456 -16.07 -16.69 -6.43
N ILE A 457 -16.79 -15.89 -5.64
CA ILE A 457 -18.18 -16.15 -5.25
C ILE A 457 -19.08 -15.11 -5.92
N LEU A 458 -19.91 -15.57 -6.86
CA LEU A 458 -20.78 -14.73 -7.68
C LEU A 458 -22.11 -14.38 -7.01
N GLY A 459 -22.60 -15.23 -6.10
CA GLY A 459 -24.02 -15.21 -5.74
C GLY A 459 -24.88 -15.40 -7.00
N GLU A 460 -25.81 -14.50 -7.27
CA GLU A 460 -26.62 -14.46 -8.50
C GLU A 460 -26.02 -13.56 -9.61
N LYS A 461 -24.83 -12.99 -9.41
CA LYS A 461 -24.29 -11.91 -10.23
C LYS A 461 -23.48 -12.42 -11.43
N THR A 462 -23.48 -11.65 -12.52
CA THR A 462 -22.61 -11.92 -13.66
C THR A 462 -21.28 -11.18 -13.51
N LEU A 463 -20.17 -11.92 -13.48
CA LEU A 463 -18.83 -11.35 -13.55
C LEU A 463 -18.45 -11.03 -14.99
N VAL A 464 -18.07 -9.79 -15.28
CA VAL A 464 -17.57 -9.37 -16.60
C VAL A 464 -16.06 -9.20 -16.52
N ILE A 465 -15.31 -9.96 -17.32
CA ILE A 465 -13.86 -9.81 -17.51
C ILE A 465 -13.66 -9.02 -18.80
N ALA A 466 -13.17 -7.77 -18.67
CA ALA A 466 -13.19 -6.79 -19.75
C ALA A 466 -11.93 -6.78 -20.64
N ASN A 467 -10.76 -7.00 -20.06
CA ASN A 467 -9.44 -6.90 -20.71
C ASN A 467 -8.48 -8.01 -20.23
N GLY A 468 -9.01 -9.19 -19.89
CA GLY A 468 -8.23 -10.30 -19.35
C GLY A 468 -7.15 -10.78 -20.32
N VAL A 469 -5.97 -11.13 -19.83
CA VAL A 469 -4.89 -11.79 -20.61
C VAL A 469 -4.17 -12.86 -19.76
N GLY A 470 -4.85 -13.37 -18.73
CA GLY A 470 -4.28 -14.17 -17.66
C GLY A 470 -4.84 -15.59 -17.56
N ILE A 471 -4.29 -16.35 -16.62
CA ILE A 471 -4.75 -17.68 -16.24
C ILE A 471 -5.44 -17.57 -14.88
N PHE A 472 -6.60 -18.21 -14.76
CA PHE A 472 -7.29 -18.44 -13.49
C PHE A 472 -7.45 -19.95 -13.28
N GLU A 473 -6.68 -20.50 -12.33
CA GLU A 473 -6.63 -21.93 -12.00
C GLU A 473 -7.60 -22.33 -10.88
N GLY A 474 -8.16 -21.33 -10.20
CA GLY A 474 -9.09 -21.49 -9.08
C GLY A 474 -10.52 -21.80 -9.49
N VAL A 475 -11.46 -21.60 -8.55
CA VAL A 475 -12.88 -21.92 -8.74
C VAL A 475 -13.77 -20.68 -8.68
N ILE A 476 -14.46 -20.38 -9.78
CA ILE A 476 -15.61 -19.47 -9.81
C ILE A 476 -16.89 -20.25 -9.46
N SER A 477 -17.73 -19.70 -8.58
CA SER A 477 -18.88 -20.40 -7.98
C SER A 477 -20.10 -19.48 -7.77
N GLY A 478 -21.32 -20.04 -7.82
CA GLY A 478 -22.57 -19.30 -7.59
C GLY A 478 -23.69 -19.65 -8.59
N ALA A 479 -24.86 -19.04 -8.40
CA ALA A 479 -25.97 -19.15 -9.35
C ALA A 479 -25.79 -18.25 -10.60
N GLY A 480 -24.99 -17.18 -10.47
CA GLY A 480 -24.67 -16.22 -11.52
C GLY A 480 -23.74 -16.76 -12.62
N GLY A 481 -23.46 -15.90 -13.62
CA GLY A 481 -22.72 -16.23 -14.83
C GLY A 481 -21.39 -15.50 -14.99
N VAL A 482 -20.74 -15.69 -16.14
CA VAL A 482 -19.47 -15.02 -16.50
C VAL A 482 -19.52 -14.55 -17.95
N THR A 483 -19.19 -13.28 -18.19
CA THR A 483 -18.96 -12.73 -19.53
C THR A 483 -17.47 -12.49 -19.75
N ILE A 484 -16.92 -13.14 -20.77
CA ILE A 484 -15.58 -12.87 -21.31
C ILE A 484 -15.76 -11.84 -22.42
N ALA A 485 -15.65 -10.55 -22.10
CA ALA A 485 -15.96 -9.46 -23.03
C ALA A 485 -14.81 -9.22 -24.03
N THR A 486 -15.10 -8.62 -25.17
CA THR A 486 -14.05 -8.19 -26.12
C THR A 486 -13.23 -7.02 -25.53
N PRO A 487 -11.88 -6.99 -25.65
CA PRO A 487 -10.99 -7.88 -26.42
C PRO A 487 -10.26 -8.95 -25.57
N THR A 488 -10.87 -9.47 -24.51
CA THR A 488 -10.23 -10.41 -23.55
C THR A 488 -9.69 -11.69 -24.18
N PHE A 489 -8.56 -12.16 -23.64
CA PHE A 489 -7.93 -13.48 -23.84
C PHE A 489 -7.78 -14.18 -22.47
N GLN A 490 -8.85 -14.76 -21.93
CA GLN A 490 -8.83 -15.40 -20.61
C GLN A 490 -8.55 -16.91 -20.72
N THR A 491 -7.78 -17.47 -19.78
CA THR A 491 -7.67 -18.92 -19.59
C THR A 491 -8.30 -19.33 -18.26
N PHE A 492 -9.16 -20.35 -18.27
CA PHE A 492 -9.68 -21.05 -17.10
C PHE A 492 -9.16 -22.50 -17.08
N SER A 493 -8.34 -22.84 -16.09
CA SER A 493 -7.82 -24.20 -15.87
C SER A 493 -8.42 -24.88 -14.63
N GLY A 494 -9.17 -24.14 -13.81
CA GLY A 494 -9.91 -24.70 -12.68
C GLY A 494 -11.26 -25.32 -13.05
N ASN A 495 -11.87 -26.01 -12.08
CA ASN A 495 -13.20 -26.60 -12.21
C ASN A 495 -14.27 -25.64 -11.68
N ASN A 496 -14.84 -24.82 -12.56
CA ASN A 496 -15.80 -23.81 -12.19
C ASN A 496 -17.20 -24.40 -11.94
N SER A 497 -17.78 -24.05 -10.79
CA SER A 497 -19.02 -24.61 -10.29
C SER A 497 -20.21 -23.65 -10.39
N TYR A 498 -20.06 -22.52 -11.10
CA TYR A 498 -21.17 -21.59 -11.32
C TYR A 498 -22.16 -22.13 -12.37
N THR A 499 -23.45 -21.88 -12.15
CA THR A 499 -24.53 -22.44 -12.98
C THR A 499 -25.13 -21.47 -14.00
N GLY A 500 -24.87 -20.17 -13.86
CA GLY A 500 -25.31 -19.18 -14.84
C GLY A 500 -24.54 -19.26 -16.16
N MET A 501 -25.06 -18.56 -17.17
CA MET A 501 -24.52 -18.54 -18.52
C MET A 501 -23.04 -18.08 -18.56
N THR A 502 -22.22 -18.78 -19.35
CA THR A 502 -20.92 -18.29 -19.79
C THR A 502 -21.05 -17.65 -21.16
N THR A 503 -20.84 -16.34 -21.28
CA THR A 503 -20.87 -15.64 -22.58
C THR A 503 -19.44 -15.34 -23.04
N VAL A 504 -19.06 -15.81 -24.23
CA VAL A 504 -17.70 -15.66 -24.77
C VAL A 504 -17.71 -14.72 -25.97
N GLU A 505 -17.57 -13.42 -25.69
CA GLU A 505 -17.51 -12.32 -26.69
C GLU A 505 -16.07 -11.97 -27.09
N GLY A 506 -15.10 -12.28 -26.24
CA GLY A 506 -13.67 -12.31 -26.53
C GLY A 506 -13.18 -13.73 -26.83
N ARG A 507 -12.01 -14.09 -26.31
CA ARG A 507 -11.44 -15.43 -26.37
C ARG A 507 -11.34 -16.04 -24.98
N LEU A 508 -11.94 -17.22 -24.81
CA LEU A 508 -11.80 -18.08 -23.62
C LEU A 508 -11.02 -19.35 -23.98
N VAL A 509 -9.96 -19.65 -23.24
CA VAL A 509 -9.31 -20.97 -23.25
C VAL A 509 -9.80 -21.74 -22.03
N LEU A 510 -10.36 -22.93 -22.25
CA LEU A 510 -10.90 -23.80 -21.20
C LEU A 510 -10.07 -25.08 -21.12
N ASN A 511 -9.32 -25.22 -20.03
CA ASN A 511 -8.51 -26.38 -19.66
C ASN A 511 -8.95 -26.94 -18.30
N GLY A 512 -10.26 -27.04 -18.11
CA GLY A 512 -10.91 -27.37 -16.84
C GLY A 512 -12.42 -27.57 -17.05
N ALA A 513 -13.24 -27.24 -16.05
CA ALA A 513 -14.69 -27.44 -16.12
C ALA A 513 -15.53 -26.16 -16.05
N LEU A 514 -16.68 -26.20 -16.71
CA LEU A 514 -17.80 -25.25 -16.56
C LEU A 514 -19.08 -26.03 -16.23
N SER A 515 -19.93 -25.46 -15.35
CA SER A 515 -21.15 -26.14 -14.90
C SER A 515 -22.43 -25.62 -15.58
N GLY A 516 -22.51 -24.32 -15.88
CA GLY A 516 -23.61 -23.73 -16.67
C GLY A 516 -23.54 -23.96 -18.18
N ASP A 517 -24.51 -23.38 -18.89
CA ASP A 517 -24.54 -23.27 -20.35
C ASP A 517 -23.49 -22.28 -20.87
N VAL A 518 -23.11 -22.41 -22.15
CA VAL A 518 -22.12 -21.55 -22.81
C VAL A 518 -22.66 -21.00 -24.11
N THR A 519 -22.62 -19.68 -24.27
CA THR A 519 -22.86 -18.98 -25.54
C THR A 519 -21.55 -18.44 -26.08
N VAL A 520 -21.12 -18.93 -27.25
CA VAL A 520 -19.90 -18.49 -27.93
C VAL A 520 -20.27 -17.45 -28.99
N ALA A 521 -19.85 -16.20 -28.80
CA ALA A 521 -20.03 -15.10 -29.74
C ALA A 521 -18.72 -14.70 -30.46
N ALA A 522 -17.58 -15.20 -30.01
CA ALA A 522 -16.27 -15.05 -30.67
C ALA A 522 -15.46 -16.35 -30.64
N ILE A 523 -14.57 -16.60 -29.67
CA ILE A 523 -13.67 -17.78 -29.70
C ILE A 523 -13.67 -18.55 -28.38
N LEU A 524 -14.11 -19.81 -28.41
CA LEU A 524 -13.90 -20.79 -27.34
C LEU A 524 -12.81 -21.79 -27.75
N VAL A 525 -11.68 -21.81 -27.03
CA VAL A 525 -10.65 -22.85 -27.17
C VAL A 525 -10.90 -23.92 -26.12
N MET A 526 -11.08 -25.16 -26.56
CA MET A 526 -11.28 -26.31 -25.68
C MET A 526 -9.99 -27.14 -25.62
N GLU A 527 -9.37 -27.20 -24.44
CA GLU A 527 -8.25 -28.10 -24.11
C GLU A 527 -8.79 -29.31 -23.34
N ALA A 528 -8.40 -29.57 -22.08
CA ALA A 528 -9.02 -30.61 -21.25
C ALA A 528 -10.41 -30.17 -20.71
N ALA A 529 -11.29 -29.72 -21.62
CA ALA A 529 -12.54 -29.04 -21.32
C ALA A 529 -13.69 -30.00 -20.99
N THR A 530 -14.37 -29.77 -19.86
CA THR A 530 -15.66 -30.39 -19.54
C THR A 530 -16.74 -29.32 -19.30
N ILE A 531 -17.72 -29.23 -20.19
CA ILE A 531 -18.87 -28.32 -20.07
C ILE A 531 -20.09 -29.16 -19.68
N SER A 532 -20.75 -28.84 -18.57
CA SER A 532 -21.92 -29.62 -18.12
C SER A 532 -23.24 -29.14 -18.74
N GLY A 533 -23.35 -27.86 -19.11
CA GLY A 533 -24.48 -27.33 -19.87
C GLY A 533 -24.39 -27.58 -21.39
N THR A 534 -25.27 -26.90 -22.11
CA THR A 534 -25.35 -26.82 -23.55
C THR A 534 -24.40 -25.76 -24.10
N VAL A 535 -23.77 -26.02 -25.24
CA VAL A 535 -22.92 -25.06 -25.96
C VAL A 535 -23.65 -24.56 -27.20
N THR A 536 -23.96 -23.26 -27.23
CA THR A 536 -24.54 -22.58 -28.40
C THR A 536 -23.47 -21.70 -29.06
N VAL A 537 -23.21 -21.93 -30.34
CA VAL A 537 -22.16 -21.24 -31.11
C VAL A 537 -22.80 -20.27 -32.10
N GLY A 538 -22.46 -19.00 -31.94
CA GLY A 538 -22.99 -17.86 -32.68
C GLY A 538 -22.54 -17.77 -34.15
N GLU A 539 -23.04 -16.72 -34.81
CA GLU A 539 -22.55 -16.32 -36.13
C GLU A 539 -21.09 -15.84 -36.02
N TYR A 540 -20.27 -16.11 -37.04
CA TYR A 540 -18.85 -15.73 -37.08
C TYR A 540 -18.01 -16.19 -35.86
N SER A 541 -18.52 -17.18 -35.12
CA SER A 541 -17.92 -17.69 -33.88
C SER A 541 -17.17 -19.00 -34.13
N TYR A 542 -16.17 -19.27 -33.29
CA TYR A 542 -15.21 -20.36 -33.43
C TYR A 542 -15.15 -21.23 -32.18
N ILE A 543 -15.18 -22.55 -32.37
CA ILE A 543 -14.62 -23.51 -31.41
C ILE A 543 -13.24 -23.94 -31.92
N ASP A 544 -12.21 -23.72 -31.13
CA ASP A 544 -10.85 -24.20 -31.38
C ASP A 544 -10.54 -25.42 -30.52
N ILE A 545 -9.92 -26.44 -31.09
CA ILE A 545 -9.64 -27.72 -30.41
C ILE A 545 -8.13 -27.84 -30.14
N GLY A 546 -7.76 -27.89 -28.86
CA GLY A 546 -6.40 -28.08 -28.35
C GLY A 546 -6.09 -29.52 -27.93
N VAL A 547 -5.27 -29.73 -26.90
CA VAL A 547 -4.94 -31.06 -26.31
C VAL A 547 -5.97 -31.56 -25.29
N GLY A 548 -5.92 -32.83 -24.88
CA GLY A 548 -6.78 -33.38 -23.81
C GLY A 548 -8.19 -33.81 -24.24
N SER A 549 -9.00 -34.28 -23.29
CA SER A 549 -10.38 -34.76 -23.52
C SER A 549 -11.38 -33.60 -23.54
N LYS A 550 -12.28 -33.58 -24.54
CA LYS A 550 -13.36 -32.57 -24.64
C LYS A 550 -14.70 -33.24 -24.42
N THR A 551 -15.46 -32.76 -23.46
CA THR A 551 -16.80 -33.29 -23.15
C THR A 551 -17.79 -32.17 -22.95
N ILE A 552 -18.91 -32.24 -23.67
CA ILE A 552 -20.11 -31.43 -23.48
C ILE A 552 -21.20 -32.37 -22.99
N LYS A 553 -21.79 -32.14 -21.81
CA LYS A 553 -22.84 -33.03 -21.28
C LYS A 553 -24.24 -32.64 -21.75
N GLY A 554 -24.47 -31.37 -22.07
CA GLY A 554 -25.67 -30.91 -22.77
C GLY A 554 -25.57 -31.11 -24.29
N ASP A 555 -26.29 -30.26 -25.03
CA ASP A 555 -26.28 -30.25 -26.49
C ASP A 555 -25.13 -29.39 -27.04
N LEU A 556 -24.78 -29.58 -28.33
CA LEU A 556 -23.90 -28.68 -29.09
C LEU A 556 -24.66 -28.15 -30.31
N VAL A 557 -24.89 -26.84 -30.35
CA VAL A 557 -25.76 -26.18 -31.33
C VAL A 557 -25.01 -25.08 -32.06
N PHE A 558 -24.80 -25.25 -33.37
CA PHE A 558 -24.32 -24.17 -34.25
C PHE A 558 -25.54 -23.40 -34.81
N ILE A 559 -25.61 -22.09 -34.61
CA ILE A 559 -26.85 -21.34 -34.96
C ILE A 559 -26.99 -21.04 -36.45
N ASN A 560 -25.90 -21.06 -37.23
CA ASN A 560 -25.94 -20.95 -38.69
C ASN A 560 -24.61 -21.38 -39.38
N ALA A 561 -24.60 -21.31 -40.72
CA ALA A 561 -23.50 -21.71 -41.58
C ALA A 561 -22.17 -20.95 -41.40
N ARG A 562 -22.16 -19.82 -40.67
CA ARG A 562 -20.98 -18.97 -40.46
C ARG A 562 -20.27 -19.26 -39.14
N SER A 563 -20.76 -20.22 -38.35
CA SER A 563 -20.03 -20.79 -37.23
C SER A 563 -18.90 -21.72 -37.72
N HIS A 564 -17.82 -21.83 -36.96
CA HIS A 564 -16.62 -22.59 -37.32
C HIS A 564 -16.17 -23.55 -36.20
N VAL A 565 -15.58 -24.68 -36.60
CA VAL A 565 -14.78 -25.53 -35.71
C VAL A 565 -13.38 -25.69 -36.31
N ARG A 566 -12.33 -25.40 -35.55
CA ARG A 566 -10.93 -25.42 -36.00
C ARG A 566 -10.10 -26.41 -35.19
N TYR A 567 -9.45 -27.33 -35.90
CA TYR A 567 -8.50 -28.29 -35.34
C TYR A 567 -7.09 -27.83 -35.71
N TYR A 568 -6.30 -27.42 -34.70
CA TYR A 568 -4.90 -27.02 -34.86
C TYR A 568 -3.97 -28.22 -34.55
N PRO A 569 -2.83 -28.37 -35.24
CA PRO A 569 -2.20 -29.69 -35.38
C PRO A 569 -1.25 -30.06 -34.25
N ILE A 570 -1.43 -31.29 -33.76
CA ILE A 570 -0.54 -32.05 -32.87
C ILE A 570 -0.60 -33.51 -33.38
N PRO A 571 0.46 -34.35 -33.25
CA PRO A 571 0.42 -35.73 -33.72
C PRO A 571 -0.76 -36.52 -33.13
N ILE A 572 -1.57 -37.13 -34.00
CA ILE A 572 -2.88 -37.69 -33.64
C ILE A 572 -2.90 -39.22 -33.58
N THR A 573 -3.58 -39.72 -32.56
CA THR A 573 -4.40 -40.94 -32.65
C THR A 573 -5.87 -40.54 -32.88
N PRO A 574 -6.71 -41.39 -33.51
CA PRO A 574 -8.05 -41.00 -33.96
C PRO A 574 -9.04 -40.47 -32.91
N ASP A 575 -8.81 -40.73 -31.62
CA ASP A 575 -9.70 -40.33 -30.53
C ASP A 575 -9.21 -39.12 -29.72
N ALA A 576 -7.96 -38.66 -29.90
CA ALA A 576 -7.31 -37.69 -29.01
C ALA A 576 -7.79 -36.23 -29.15
N LEU A 577 -8.42 -35.88 -30.28
CA LEU A 577 -8.93 -34.53 -30.55
C LEU A 577 -10.46 -34.46 -30.66
N MET A 578 -11.16 -35.56 -30.37
CA MET A 578 -12.61 -35.66 -30.55
C MET A 578 -13.38 -34.84 -29.49
N ILE A 579 -14.43 -34.12 -29.93
CA ILE A 579 -15.45 -33.57 -29.04
C ILE A 579 -16.48 -34.66 -28.76
N LYS A 580 -16.64 -35.06 -27.49
CA LYS A 580 -17.74 -35.93 -27.06
C LYS A 580 -18.90 -35.08 -26.54
N VAL A 581 -20.08 -35.27 -27.10
CA VAL A 581 -21.31 -34.56 -26.74
C VAL A 581 -22.32 -35.59 -26.25
N ASN A 582 -22.73 -35.55 -24.99
CA ASN A 582 -23.69 -36.54 -24.47
C ASN A 582 -25.11 -36.28 -24.99
N GLY A 583 -25.46 -35.02 -25.23
CA GLY A 583 -26.71 -34.60 -25.85
C GLY A 583 -26.70 -34.67 -27.38
N ASN A 584 -27.54 -33.85 -28.00
CA ASN A 584 -27.68 -33.72 -29.45
C ASN A 584 -26.58 -32.81 -30.04
N VAL A 585 -26.30 -32.98 -31.34
CA VAL A 585 -25.41 -32.10 -32.11
C VAL A 585 -26.16 -31.56 -33.32
N ASN A 586 -26.37 -30.25 -33.39
CA ASN A 586 -26.94 -29.58 -34.56
C ASN A 586 -25.82 -28.85 -35.33
N LEU A 587 -25.37 -29.45 -36.44
CA LEU A 587 -24.27 -28.96 -37.27
C LEU A 587 -24.62 -27.72 -38.09
N ASN A 588 -25.86 -27.60 -38.58
CA ASN A 588 -26.39 -26.39 -39.23
C ASN A 588 -25.47 -25.68 -40.26
N ASN A 589 -24.78 -26.45 -41.10
CA ASN A 589 -23.79 -26.00 -42.10
C ASN A 589 -22.47 -25.44 -41.55
N VAL A 590 -22.14 -25.67 -40.27
CA VAL A 590 -20.88 -25.29 -39.62
C VAL A 590 -19.66 -25.62 -40.49
N THR A 591 -18.74 -24.66 -40.59
CA THR A 591 -17.50 -24.83 -41.35
C THR A 591 -16.44 -25.51 -40.49
N VAL A 592 -16.02 -26.72 -40.85
CA VAL A 592 -14.94 -27.42 -40.18
C VAL A 592 -13.63 -27.21 -40.92
N SER A 593 -12.61 -26.72 -40.21
CA SER A 593 -11.25 -26.55 -40.72
C SER A 593 -10.28 -27.39 -39.90
N ILE A 594 -9.46 -28.17 -40.58
CA ILE A 594 -8.43 -29.03 -40.01
C ILE A 594 -7.12 -28.64 -40.69
N ASN A 595 -6.23 -27.99 -39.95
CA ASN A 595 -4.94 -27.52 -40.46
C ASN A 595 -3.87 -28.54 -40.05
N PRO A 596 -3.44 -29.49 -40.90
CA PRO A 596 -2.46 -30.50 -40.52
C PRO A 596 -1.04 -29.94 -40.45
N LEU A 597 -0.19 -30.54 -39.60
CA LEU A 597 1.24 -30.60 -39.85
C LEU A 597 1.47 -31.54 -41.06
N ALA A 598 2.32 -31.14 -42.00
CA ALA A 598 2.53 -31.90 -43.24
C ALA A 598 2.90 -33.38 -42.95
N GLY A 599 2.23 -34.31 -43.63
CA GLY A 599 2.42 -35.76 -43.44
C GLY A 599 1.79 -36.39 -42.19
N SER A 600 1.03 -35.64 -41.37
CA SER A 600 0.54 -36.14 -40.06
C SER A 600 -0.76 -36.97 -40.08
N TYR A 601 -1.40 -37.15 -41.24
CA TYR A 601 -2.66 -37.89 -41.39
C TYR A 601 -2.43 -39.06 -42.35
N ALA A 602 -2.56 -40.28 -41.83
CA ALA A 602 -2.55 -41.49 -42.65
C ALA A 602 -3.94 -41.73 -43.26
N PRO A 603 -4.07 -42.58 -44.29
CA PRO A 603 -5.38 -42.97 -44.82
C PRO A 603 -6.24 -43.63 -43.74
N GLY A 604 -7.49 -43.20 -43.58
CA GLY A 604 -8.36 -43.68 -42.51
C GLY A 604 -9.49 -42.74 -42.12
N THR A 605 -10.23 -43.12 -41.07
CA THR A 605 -11.35 -42.36 -40.51
C THR A 605 -10.96 -41.83 -39.13
N TYR A 606 -11.08 -40.51 -38.94
CA TYR A 606 -10.75 -39.80 -37.70
C TYR A 606 -12.02 -39.17 -37.14
N GLY A 607 -12.34 -39.44 -35.86
CA GLY A 607 -13.55 -38.90 -35.23
C GLY A 607 -13.35 -37.45 -34.81
N LEU A 608 -14.25 -36.56 -35.23
CA LEU A 608 -14.20 -35.14 -34.91
C LEU A 608 -15.20 -34.79 -33.80
N ILE A 609 -16.46 -35.18 -34.00
CA ILE A 609 -17.55 -34.96 -33.03
C ILE A 609 -18.37 -36.24 -32.91
N GLU A 610 -18.63 -36.67 -31.68
CA GLU A 610 -19.49 -37.82 -31.35
C GLU A 610 -20.68 -37.35 -30.51
N ALA A 611 -21.90 -37.67 -30.95
CA ALA A 611 -23.14 -37.39 -30.23
C ALA A 611 -23.69 -38.65 -29.54
N GLY A 612 -24.04 -38.53 -28.26
CA GLY A 612 -24.84 -39.53 -27.53
C GLY A 612 -26.32 -39.46 -27.91
N GLY A 613 -26.82 -38.24 -28.14
CA GLY A 613 -28.12 -37.96 -28.73
C GLY A 613 -28.10 -37.97 -30.26
N LYS A 614 -28.97 -37.20 -30.89
CA LYS A 614 -29.11 -37.14 -32.35
C LYS A 614 -28.10 -36.17 -32.98
N MET A 615 -27.47 -36.56 -34.09
CA MET A 615 -26.77 -35.63 -34.98
C MET A 615 -27.72 -35.11 -36.07
N THR A 616 -27.79 -33.79 -36.27
CA THR A 616 -28.64 -33.12 -37.27
C THR A 616 -27.90 -32.04 -38.05
N GLY A 617 -28.45 -31.69 -39.22
CA GLY A 617 -27.80 -30.78 -40.17
C GLY A 617 -26.64 -31.45 -40.92
N VAL A 618 -25.87 -30.64 -41.63
CA VAL A 618 -24.64 -31.05 -42.32
C VAL A 618 -23.48 -30.16 -41.88
N ALA A 619 -22.25 -30.61 -42.05
CA ALA A 619 -21.05 -29.78 -41.92
C ALA A 619 -20.55 -29.40 -43.32
N THR A 620 -20.01 -28.19 -43.44
CA THR A 620 -19.21 -27.75 -44.60
C THR A 620 -17.73 -27.78 -44.22
N HIS A 621 -16.82 -27.61 -45.19
CA HIS A 621 -15.38 -27.63 -44.92
C HIS A 621 -14.70 -26.32 -45.33
N GLY A 622 -13.71 -25.92 -44.52
CA GLY A 622 -12.68 -24.98 -44.92
C GLY A 622 -11.46 -25.75 -45.43
N SER A 623 -10.29 -25.48 -44.83
CA SER A 623 -9.07 -26.25 -45.06
C SER A 623 -9.21 -27.67 -44.50
N LEU A 624 -8.83 -28.68 -45.28
CA LEU A 624 -8.71 -30.08 -44.85
C LEU A 624 -7.34 -30.64 -45.29
N PRO A 625 -6.87 -31.74 -44.69
CA PRO A 625 -5.74 -32.51 -45.23
C PRO A 625 -6.00 -32.97 -46.67
N PRO A 626 -4.94 -33.16 -47.50
CA PRO A 626 -5.09 -33.71 -48.84
C PRO A 626 -5.84 -35.05 -48.83
N GLY A 627 -6.77 -35.25 -49.77
CA GLY A 627 -7.64 -36.44 -49.81
C GLY A 627 -8.68 -36.51 -48.67
N GLY A 628 -8.77 -35.48 -47.82
CA GLY A 628 -9.72 -35.40 -46.71
C GLY A 628 -11.13 -35.01 -47.15
N THR A 629 -12.14 -35.71 -46.65
CA THR A 629 -13.56 -35.39 -46.81
C THR A 629 -14.28 -35.48 -45.46
N LEU A 630 -15.34 -34.70 -45.26
CA LEU A 630 -16.17 -34.80 -44.05
C LEU A 630 -17.35 -35.75 -44.29
N GLN A 631 -17.60 -36.67 -43.35
CA GLN A 631 -18.70 -37.61 -43.42
C GLN A 631 -19.41 -37.74 -42.07
N VAL A 632 -20.74 -37.64 -42.09
CA VAL A 632 -21.61 -37.98 -40.96
C VAL A 632 -22.00 -39.46 -41.09
N LEU A 633 -21.59 -40.27 -40.13
CA LEU A 633 -21.87 -41.71 -40.05
C LEU A 633 -22.57 -42.00 -38.72
N GLY A 634 -23.88 -42.26 -38.79
CA GLY A 634 -24.73 -42.37 -37.59
C GLY A 634 -24.70 -41.07 -36.78
N ASN A 635 -24.26 -41.17 -35.53
CA ASN A 635 -24.14 -40.03 -34.60
C ASN A 635 -22.73 -39.42 -34.55
N ARG A 636 -21.84 -39.71 -35.51
CA ARG A 636 -20.46 -39.21 -35.54
C ARG A 636 -20.16 -38.43 -36.80
N LEU A 637 -19.57 -37.25 -36.63
CA LEU A 637 -18.90 -36.48 -37.69
C LEU A 637 -17.44 -36.89 -37.73
N ASN A 638 -16.97 -37.31 -38.90
CA ASN A 638 -15.61 -37.82 -39.10
C ASN A 638 -14.92 -37.11 -40.27
N LEU A 639 -13.59 -37.01 -40.18
CA LEU A 639 -12.72 -36.80 -41.33
C LEU A 639 -12.38 -38.17 -41.92
N VAL A 640 -12.60 -38.36 -43.22
CA VAL A 640 -12.14 -39.53 -43.98
C VAL A 640 -11.02 -39.08 -44.91
N VAL A 641 -9.81 -39.61 -44.71
CA VAL A 641 -8.63 -39.35 -45.55
C VAL A 641 -8.45 -40.53 -46.50
N ALA A 642 -8.54 -40.27 -47.79
CA ALA A 642 -8.28 -41.26 -48.85
C ALA A 642 -6.80 -41.70 -48.87
N GLY A 643 -6.57 -42.91 -49.40
CA GLY A 643 -5.23 -43.48 -49.60
C GLY A 643 -4.63 -43.18 -50.96
#